data_AF-A0A5C5VZE8-F1
#
_entry.id   AF-A0A5C5VZE8-F1
#
_cell.length_a   1.000
_cell.length_b   1.000
_cell.length_c   1.000
_cell.angle_alpha   90.00
_cell.angle_beta   90.00
_cell.angle_gamma   90.00
#
_symmetry.space_group_name_H-M   'P 1'
#
loop_
_entity.id
_entity.type
_entity.pdbx_description
1 polymer ?
#
loop_
_entity_poly.entity_id
_entity_poly.type
_entity_poly.pdbx_seq_one_letter_code
_entity_poly.pdbx_strand_id
1 'polypeptide(L)'
;MCALLGLGAASPITFADGPVSVNTGSVDVAIARGVTWLKAQRNDGGHWESGSDDGARESREWGGDSGLALLALLYAGEDEHQEYMESSLRWLAAQKLTGTYTHGVRAHVLALTRDKSLRARLGDDVEWLIKAPFARGAERPGAYGYEAVPSGVKSGWWDNSNSQFGVLGVWMGSDAGIGVPTEYWEVVRDHWLDTQLTDGGWGYNRESHKSTGSMSAAGLATLFVALDRLHSARNKEYERLVGGVDAGLWWFAREYSPANPGGESQWRYYYLYGVERVGRASGYKYFRNRDWFREGAAALLREQQQAGHWRGSAGNMGDLRNTAFALMFLCHGRAPIMFNKLEHAKDWNDRLRDAAQLAHFAEQSLETLLNWQIVNFSGPIDDLLEAPVLYLRGASRWEFDEVQADRLREYALRGGLILAVAGEGNAEFTLSMRELAKAAFPGLPMRSLPPTHPLFTGEVQFPIDKPPAMFEVSNGRRTLMLLCTEDVAAAWHEGPTRSRLPQFQLGCNVYVYATDKTRVGSKLDTVALAAESVEIARTINIARIRYDGDWDIEPYGWTRLATYMNNAARTRLLVTSGVSWASPDLNDFKIAWMTGTKAFVLNEDERAGMRKFLAAGGTLLADAAMASPEFLEAFEREIGDALKEPPHLIESGSAFFSGQGIPDAADLSVVGYRRSARVDTRERRVPPLKAFSTRQRMAVIYAPLDVSVGLLGTPVYGLKGYDPDGVLRIARNMLLYAELPTVDKARLSGGKE
;
A
#
# COMPACT_ATOMS: atom_id res chain seq x y z
N MET A 1 -23.43 -44.73 -50.89
CA MET A 1 -22.12 -44.06 -50.83
C MET A 1 -22.36 -42.56 -50.93
N CYS A 2 -22.46 -41.86 -49.79
CA CYS A 2 -22.40 -40.40 -49.63
C CYS A 2 -22.59 -40.08 -48.15
N ALA A 3 -21.54 -39.53 -47.52
CA ALA A 3 -21.47 -39.18 -46.12
C ALA A 3 -22.20 -37.86 -45.84
N LEU A 4 -22.93 -37.82 -44.71
CA LEU A 4 -23.48 -36.61 -44.11
C LEU A 4 -22.36 -35.76 -43.49
N LEU A 5 -22.31 -34.47 -43.83
CA LEU A 5 -21.61 -33.44 -43.08
C LEU A 5 -22.64 -32.66 -42.25
N GLY A 6 -22.65 -32.89 -40.94
CA GLY A 6 -23.44 -32.14 -39.98
C GLY A 6 -22.76 -30.83 -39.59
N LEU A 7 -23.52 -29.75 -39.63
CA LEU A 7 -23.21 -28.45 -39.03
C LEU A 7 -23.02 -28.62 -37.51
N GLY A 8 -21.80 -28.46 -37.02
CA GLY A 8 -21.50 -28.42 -35.59
C GLY A 8 -21.95 -27.08 -35.00
N ALA A 9 -23.00 -27.11 -34.20
CA ALA A 9 -23.38 -26.01 -33.32
C ALA A 9 -22.25 -25.78 -32.29
N ALA A 10 -21.85 -24.52 -32.11
CA ALA A 10 -20.95 -24.11 -31.05
C ALA A 10 -21.56 -24.44 -29.68
N SER A 11 -20.89 -25.28 -28.91
CA SER A 11 -21.24 -25.51 -27.50
C SER A 11 -21.09 -24.21 -26.71
N PRO A 12 -22.06 -23.82 -25.87
CA PRO A 12 -21.87 -22.73 -24.94
C PRO A 12 -20.80 -23.12 -23.94
N ILE A 13 -19.74 -22.30 -23.84
CA ILE A 13 -18.73 -22.42 -22.79
C ILE A 13 -19.43 -22.08 -21.48
N THR A 14 -19.76 -23.09 -20.68
CA THR A 14 -20.14 -22.89 -19.28
C THR A 14 -18.89 -22.51 -18.50
N PHE A 15 -18.76 -21.23 -18.17
CA PHE A 15 -17.76 -20.75 -17.21
C PHE A 15 -18.17 -21.20 -15.80
N ALA A 16 -17.19 -21.51 -14.94
CA ALA A 16 -17.46 -21.73 -13.53
C ALA A 16 -17.92 -20.41 -12.90
N ASP A 17 -19.21 -20.31 -12.55
CA ASP A 17 -19.86 -19.15 -11.93
C ASP A 17 -19.50 -18.98 -10.43
N GLY A 18 -18.20 -19.05 -10.10
CA GLY A 18 -17.68 -18.69 -8.78
C GLY A 18 -17.28 -17.21 -8.73
N PRO A 19 -17.48 -16.50 -7.60
CA PRO A 19 -16.92 -15.17 -7.43
C PRO A 19 -15.39 -15.24 -7.49
N VAL A 20 -14.78 -14.48 -8.41
CA VAL A 20 -13.32 -14.36 -8.46
C VAL A 20 -12.87 -13.47 -7.31
N SER A 21 -12.14 -14.07 -6.37
CA SER A 21 -11.54 -13.35 -5.24
C SER A 21 -10.42 -12.45 -5.74
N VAL A 22 -10.56 -11.13 -5.57
CA VAL A 22 -9.50 -10.16 -5.84
C VAL A 22 -8.72 -9.89 -4.55
N ASN A 23 -7.56 -10.51 -4.45
CA ASN A 23 -6.57 -10.31 -3.38
C ASN A 23 -5.15 -10.28 -3.97
N THR A 24 -4.16 -9.86 -3.17
CA THR A 24 -2.77 -9.74 -3.63
C THR A 24 -2.25 -11.02 -4.29
N GLY A 25 -2.46 -12.18 -3.67
CA GLY A 25 -2.00 -13.46 -4.23
C GLY A 25 -2.60 -13.77 -5.61
N SER A 26 -3.91 -13.58 -5.78
CA SER A 26 -4.58 -13.81 -7.07
C SER A 26 -4.09 -12.87 -8.18
N VAL A 27 -3.83 -11.60 -7.83
CA VAL A 27 -3.37 -10.58 -8.77
C VAL A 27 -1.89 -10.79 -9.12
N ASP A 28 -1.06 -11.12 -8.13
CA ASP A 28 0.37 -11.41 -8.34
C ASP A 28 0.57 -12.62 -9.25
N VAL A 29 -0.21 -13.68 -9.05
CA VAL A 29 -0.20 -14.86 -9.94
C VAL A 29 -0.57 -14.48 -11.37
N ALA A 30 -1.59 -13.63 -11.56
CA ALA A 30 -1.99 -13.18 -12.88
C ALA A 30 -0.92 -12.33 -13.55
N ILE A 31 -0.29 -11.41 -12.81
CA ILE A 31 0.84 -10.59 -13.29
C ILE A 31 1.99 -11.50 -13.72
N ALA A 32 2.42 -12.43 -12.86
CA ALA A 32 3.54 -13.32 -13.14
C ALA A 32 3.31 -14.17 -14.41
N ARG A 33 2.09 -14.67 -14.61
CA ARG A 33 1.71 -15.42 -15.82
C ARG A 33 1.71 -14.54 -17.07
N GLY A 34 1.21 -13.31 -16.99
CA GLY A 34 1.23 -12.37 -18.11
C GLY A 34 2.66 -11.94 -18.49
N VAL A 35 3.51 -11.67 -17.50
CA VAL A 35 4.94 -11.36 -17.70
C VAL A 35 5.65 -12.54 -18.37
N THR A 36 5.44 -13.75 -17.88
CA THR A 36 6.03 -14.98 -18.46
C THR A 36 5.64 -15.13 -19.93
N TRP A 37 4.35 -14.96 -20.24
CA TRP A 37 3.88 -15.05 -21.62
C TRP A 37 4.47 -13.96 -22.52
N LEU A 38 4.51 -12.71 -22.03
CA LEU A 38 5.01 -11.57 -22.80
C LEU A 38 6.50 -11.73 -23.12
N LYS A 39 7.31 -12.19 -22.17
CA LYS A 39 8.72 -12.54 -22.39
C LYS A 39 8.90 -13.62 -23.46
N ALA A 40 8.00 -14.61 -23.49
CA ALA A 40 8.03 -15.67 -24.49
C ALA A 40 7.65 -15.22 -25.91
N GLN A 41 7.04 -14.04 -26.08
CA GLN A 41 6.72 -13.47 -27.40
C GLN A 41 7.90 -12.70 -28.03
N ARG A 42 9.01 -12.53 -27.29
CA ARG A 42 10.20 -11.85 -27.81
C ARG A 42 10.82 -12.69 -28.92
N ASN A 43 11.01 -12.09 -30.10
CA ASN A 43 11.59 -12.76 -31.25
C ASN A 43 13.13 -12.86 -31.16
N ASP A 44 13.74 -13.58 -32.11
CA ASP A 44 15.20 -13.78 -32.19
C ASP A 44 15.97 -12.47 -32.43
N GLY A 45 15.33 -11.45 -33.02
CA GLY A 45 15.88 -10.10 -33.18
C GLY A 45 15.87 -9.28 -31.89
N GLY A 46 15.29 -9.82 -30.82
CA GLY A 46 15.25 -9.23 -29.50
C GLY A 46 14.18 -8.17 -29.28
N HIS A 47 13.10 -8.21 -30.06
CA HIS A 47 11.98 -7.27 -29.98
C HIS A 47 10.64 -7.99 -30.19
N TRP A 48 9.54 -7.24 -30.26
CA TRP A 48 8.17 -7.79 -30.38
C TRP A 48 7.43 -7.38 -31.66
N GLU A 49 8.05 -6.57 -32.52
CA GLU A 49 7.44 -6.22 -33.81
C GLU A 49 7.20 -7.44 -34.70
N SER A 50 6.10 -7.38 -35.46
CA SER A 50 5.82 -8.31 -36.57
C SER A 50 6.35 -7.76 -37.89
N GLY A 51 6.91 -8.62 -38.74
CA GLY A 51 7.55 -8.23 -39.99
C GLY A 51 8.98 -7.69 -39.81
N SER A 52 9.81 -7.85 -40.83
CA SER A 52 11.23 -7.46 -40.80
C SER A 52 11.70 -6.78 -42.08
N ASP A 53 10.79 -6.53 -43.03
CA ASP A 53 11.08 -5.85 -44.28
C ASP A 53 11.10 -4.32 -44.11
N ASP A 54 11.61 -3.62 -45.11
CA ASP A 54 11.78 -2.17 -45.05
C ASP A 54 10.42 -1.45 -44.97
N GLY A 55 9.37 -2.01 -45.58
CA GLY A 55 8.00 -1.47 -45.49
C GLY A 55 7.42 -1.51 -44.07
N ALA A 56 7.65 -2.60 -43.32
CA ALA A 56 7.25 -2.67 -41.91
C ALA A 56 8.02 -1.65 -41.06
N ARG A 57 9.32 -1.43 -41.33
CA ARG A 57 10.17 -0.48 -40.60
C ARG A 57 9.83 0.98 -40.86
N GLU A 58 9.27 1.29 -42.02
CA GLU A 58 8.79 2.62 -42.39
C GLU A 58 7.38 2.91 -41.87
N SER A 59 6.68 1.90 -41.36
CA SER A 59 5.35 2.06 -40.76
C SER A 59 5.40 2.93 -39.50
N ARG A 60 4.41 3.81 -39.36
CA ARG A 60 4.18 4.60 -38.14
C ARG A 60 3.93 3.79 -36.88
N GLU A 61 3.55 2.52 -37.03
CA GLU A 61 3.33 1.57 -35.92
C GLU A 61 4.64 0.90 -35.44
N TRP A 62 5.73 0.98 -36.23
CA TRP A 62 6.99 0.30 -35.94
C TRP A 62 7.58 0.73 -34.59
N GLY A 63 7.93 -0.24 -33.77
CA GLY A 63 8.44 -0.04 -32.42
C GLY A 63 7.35 0.09 -31.35
N GLY A 64 6.07 0.12 -31.75
CA GLY A 64 4.93 0.27 -30.84
C GLY A 64 4.70 -0.96 -29.98
N ASP A 65 4.78 -2.16 -30.55
CA ASP A 65 4.56 -3.42 -29.83
C ASP A 65 5.70 -3.67 -28.83
N SER A 66 6.93 -3.44 -29.25
CA SER A 66 8.13 -3.54 -28.40
C SER A 66 8.11 -2.49 -27.30
N GLY A 67 7.70 -1.26 -27.62
CA GLY A 67 7.51 -0.20 -26.63
C GLY A 67 6.49 -0.57 -25.57
N LEU A 68 5.32 -1.07 -25.97
CA LEU A 68 4.29 -1.51 -25.03
C LEU A 68 4.72 -2.72 -24.19
N ALA A 69 5.39 -3.69 -24.80
CA ALA A 69 5.89 -4.86 -24.10
C ALA A 69 6.91 -4.45 -23.03
N LEU A 70 7.89 -3.62 -23.39
CA LEU A 70 8.91 -3.12 -22.46
C LEU A 70 8.29 -2.26 -21.36
N LEU A 71 7.34 -1.39 -21.69
CA LEU A 71 6.63 -0.59 -20.69
C LEU A 71 5.91 -1.47 -19.65
N ALA A 72 5.20 -2.50 -20.12
CA ALA A 72 4.50 -3.43 -19.24
C ALA A 72 5.45 -4.26 -18.36
N LEU A 73 6.61 -4.68 -18.90
CA LEU A 73 7.64 -5.41 -18.15
C LEU A 73 8.28 -4.52 -17.08
N LEU A 74 8.60 -3.26 -17.39
CA LEU A 74 9.09 -2.28 -16.42
C LEU A 74 8.06 -2.01 -15.32
N TYR A 75 6.78 -1.83 -15.67
CA TYR A 75 5.69 -1.68 -14.71
C TYR A 75 5.51 -2.92 -13.82
N ALA A 76 5.81 -4.11 -14.34
CA ALA A 76 5.80 -5.36 -13.57
C ALA A 76 7.05 -5.55 -12.69
N GLY A 77 8.02 -4.62 -12.75
CA GLY A 77 9.23 -4.66 -11.93
C GLY A 77 10.34 -5.56 -12.49
N GLU A 78 10.32 -5.89 -13.79
CA GLU A 78 11.46 -6.55 -14.43
C GLU A 78 12.68 -5.63 -14.40
N ASP A 79 13.82 -6.19 -14.00
CA ASP A 79 15.07 -5.46 -13.87
C ASP A 79 15.64 -5.13 -15.26
N GLU A 80 15.77 -3.84 -15.55
CA GLU A 80 16.27 -3.30 -16.80
C GLU A 80 17.72 -3.70 -17.12
N HIS A 81 18.50 -4.09 -16.11
CA HIS A 81 19.89 -4.53 -16.27
C HIS A 81 20.01 -6.02 -16.60
N GLN A 82 18.90 -6.77 -16.68
CA GLN A 82 18.94 -8.11 -17.22
C GLN A 82 19.23 -8.04 -18.73
N GLU A 83 20.13 -8.91 -19.22
CA GLU A 83 20.62 -8.89 -20.60
C GLU A 83 19.51 -8.79 -21.65
N TYR A 84 18.41 -9.51 -21.46
CA TYR A 84 17.26 -9.48 -22.37
C TYR A 84 16.52 -8.13 -22.36
N MET A 85 16.38 -7.49 -21.19
CA MET A 85 15.77 -6.16 -21.06
C MET A 85 16.70 -5.11 -21.66
N GLU A 86 17.96 -5.09 -21.26
CA GLU A 86 18.96 -4.12 -21.70
C GLU A 86 19.10 -4.11 -23.24
N SER A 87 19.22 -5.30 -23.84
CA SER A 87 19.32 -5.43 -25.30
C SER A 87 18.06 -4.95 -26.03
N SER A 88 16.87 -5.22 -25.49
CA SER A 88 15.59 -4.78 -26.07
C SER A 88 15.37 -3.28 -25.92
N LEU A 89 15.77 -2.69 -24.79
CA LEU A 89 15.73 -1.25 -24.53
C LEU A 89 16.66 -0.50 -25.50
N ARG A 90 17.89 -0.99 -25.67
CA ARG A 90 18.84 -0.43 -26.65
C ARG A 90 18.34 -0.56 -28.07
N TRP A 91 17.74 -1.69 -28.42
CA TRP A 91 17.10 -1.88 -29.72
C TRP A 91 16.01 -0.82 -29.93
N LEU A 92 15.10 -0.64 -28.98
CA LEU A 92 14.00 0.33 -29.08
C LEU A 92 14.53 1.78 -29.20
N ALA A 93 15.55 2.12 -28.41
CA ALA A 93 16.21 3.43 -28.45
C ALA A 93 16.90 3.72 -29.78
N ALA A 94 17.34 2.69 -30.51
CA ALA A 94 18.00 2.83 -31.81
C ALA A 94 17.03 3.02 -32.99
N GLN A 95 15.73 2.76 -32.80
CA GLN A 95 14.77 2.80 -33.90
C GLN A 95 14.54 4.22 -34.44
N LYS A 96 14.27 4.33 -35.74
CA LYS A 96 13.73 5.55 -36.33
C LYS A 96 12.21 5.44 -36.31
N LEU A 97 11.55 6.39 -35.68
CA LEU A 97 10.10 6.42 -35.52
C LEU A 97 9.51 7.57 -36.32
N THR A 98 8.25 7.42 -36.72
CA THR A 98 7.47 8.44 -37.45
C THR A 98 6.13 8.72 -36.80
N GLY A 99 5.61 7.77 -36.01
CA GLY A 99 4.30 7.85 -35.39
C GLY A 99 4.30 8.54 -34.03
N THR A 100 3.23 9.30 -33.74
CA THR A 100 3.02 9.92 -32.42
C THR A 100 2.95 8.88 -31.31
N TYR A 101 2.24 7.77 -31.55
CA TYR A 101 2.11 6.69 -30.58
C TYR A 101 3.46 6.07 -30.22
N THR A 102 4.28 5.78 -31.23
CA THR A 102 5.55 5.09 -31.05
C THR A 102 6.58 5.98 -30.36
N HIS A 103 6.65 7.27 -30.72
CA HIS A 103 7.43 8.26 -29.96
C HIS A 103 6.93 8.40 -28.51
N GLY A 104 5.62 8.50 -28.31
CA GLY A 104 5.02 8.65 -26.98
C GLY A 104 5.35 7.47 -26.06
N VAL A 105 5.19 6.24 -26.55
CA VAL A 105 5.51 5.01 -25.80
C VAL A 105 7.00 4.87 -25.56
N ARG A 106 7.86 5.14 -26.57
CA ARG A 106 9.31 5.08 -26.36
C ARG A 106 9.78 6.09 -25.33
N ALA A 107 9.31 7.34 -25.40
CA ALA A 107 9.62 8.35 -24.40
C ALA A 107 9.20 7.88 -22.99
N HIS A 108 8.05 7.23 -22.87
CA HIS A 108 7.60 6.64 -21.60
C HIS A 108 8.58 5.58 -21.09
N VAL A 109 8.93 4.59 -21.93
CA VAL A 109 9.89 3.53 -21.58
C VAL A 109 11.24 4.11 -21.16
N LEU A 110 11.77 5.04 -21.94
CA LEU A 110 13.09 5.64 -21.69
C LEU A 110 13.09 6.64 -20.53
N ALA A 111 11.93 7.11 -20.06
CA ALA A 111 11.83 7.93 -18.86
C ALA A 111 11.90 7.11 -17.57
N LEU A 112 11.51 5.83 -17.63
CA LEU A 112 11.52 4.92 -16.49
C LEU A 112 12.87 4.24 -16.28
N THR A 113 13.74 4.27 -17.29
CA THR A 113 15.06 3.64 -17.21
C THR A 113 16.05 4.45 -16.38
N ARG A 114 16.91 3.77 -15.62
CA ARG A 114 18.03 4.39 -14.89
C ARG A 114 19.30 4.45 -15.75
N ASP A 115 19.29 3.84 -16.93
CA ASP A 115 20.39 3.92 -17.88
C ASP A 115 20.51 5.33 -18.46
N LYS A 116 21.44 6.11 -17.89
CA LYS A 116 21.72 7.49 -18.30
C LYS A 116 22.17 7.60 -19.75
N SER A 117 22.67 6.53 -20.37
CA SER A 117 23.07 6.55 -21.79
C SER A 117 21.86 6.73 -22.73
N LEU A 118 20.67 6.31 -22.30
CA LEU A 118 19.43 6.44 -23.07
C LEU A 118 18.78 7.82 -22.94
N ARG A 119 19.25 8.66 -22.00
CA ARG A 119 18.69 9.99 -21.73
C ARG A 119 18.72 10.92 -22.93
N ALA A 120 19.77 10.86 -23.76
CA ALA A 120 19.86 11.69 -24.96
C ALA A 120 18.73 11.35 -25.95
N ARG A 121 18.45 10.05 -26.16
CA ARG A 121 17.34 9.60 -27.01
C ARG A 121 15.98 10.02 -26.46
N LEU A 122 15.78 9.96 -25.14
CA LEU A 122 14.58 10.51 -24.50
C LEU A 122 14.41 12.01 -24.81
N GLY A 123 15.50 12.78 -24.75
CA GLY A 123 15.51 14.19 -25.14
C GLY A 123 15.05 14.41 -26.58
N ASP A 124 15.58 13.63 -27.53
CA ASP A 124 15.17 13.70 -28.94
C ASP A 124 13.67 13.40 -29.12
N ASP A 125 13.14 12.40 -28.41
CA ASP A 125 11.71 12.05 -28.48
C ASP A 125 10.84 13.16 -27.92
N VAL A 126 11.20 13.75 -26.78
CA VAL A 126 10.46 14.87 -26.19
C VAL A 126 10.49 16.08 -27.12
N GLU A 127 11.65 16.40 -27.71
CA GLU A 127 11.78 17.51 -28.65
C GLU A 127 10.89 17.31 -29.89
N TRP A 128 10.80 16.09 -30.40
CA TRP A 128 9.89 15.75 -31.49
C TRP A 128 8.43 15.91 -31.03
N LEU A 129 8.07 15.34 -29.88
CA LEU A 129 6.72 15.31 -29.36
C LEU A 129 6.15 16.70 -29.05
N ILE A 130 6.96 17.65 -28.56
CA ILE A 130 6.50 19.03 -28.30
C ILE A 130 6.25 19.82 -29.59
N LYS A 131 6.84 19.40 -30.72
CA LYS A 131 6.68 20.04 -32.05
C LYS A 131 5.64 19.34 -32.93
N ALA A 132 5.27 18.10 -32.60
CA ALA A 132 4.33 17.30 -33.37
C ALA A 132 2.86 17.76 -33.37
N PRO A 133 2.29 18.40 -32.33
CA PRO A 133 0.89 18.79 -32.36
C PRO A 133 0.67 20.02 -33.25
N PHE A 134 -0.60 20.27 -33.57
CA PHE A 134 -1.00 21.54 -34.20
C PHE A 134 -0.53 22.74 -33.37
N ALA A 135 0.14 23.69 -34.03
CA ALA A 135 0.69 24.87 -33.38
C ALA A 135 -0.40 25.85 -32.92
N ARG A 136 -0.03 26.76 -32.01
CA ARG A 136 -0.89 27.89 -31.59
C ARG A 136 -1.34 28.69 -32.82
N GLY A 137 -2.65 28.95 -32.94
CA GLY A 137 -3.26 29.63 -34.09
C GLY A 137 -3.73 28.71 -35.23
N ALA A 138 -3.53 27.40 -35.13
CA ALA A 138 -4.27 26.41 -35.92
C ALA A 138 -5.74 26.30 -35.48
N GLU A 139 -6.57 25.57 -36.23
CA GLU A 139 -7.97 25.29 -35.89
C GLU A 139 -8.11 24.52 -34.57
N ARG A 140 -7.14 23.64 -34.27
CA ARG A 140 -7.11 22.81 -33.06
C ARG A 140 -5.70 22.71 -32.48
N PRO A 141 -5.16 23.78 -31.88
CA PRO A 141 -3.84 23.77 -31.27
C PRO A 141 -3.72 22.69 -30.20
N GLY A 142 -2.58 22.00 -30.10
CA GLY A 142 -2.34 20.97 -29.09
C GLY A 142 -2.87 19.58 -29.42
N ALA A 143 -3.71 19.46 -30.44
CA ALA A 143 -4.17 18.18 -30.95
C ALA A 143 -3.04 17.47 -31.73
N TYR A 144 -2.96 16.15 -31.61
CA TYR A 144 -2.03 15.32 -32.37
C TYR A 144 -2.77 14.50 -33.44
N GLY A 145 -2.09 14.31 -34.57
CA GLY A 145 -2.43 13.28 -35.55
C GLY A 145 -1.60 12.01 -35.33
N TYR A 146 -1.63 11.11 -36.30
CA TYR A 146 -0.82 9.88 -36.27
C TYR A 146 0.68 10.15 -36.44
N GLU A 147 1.04 11.27 -37.06
CA GLU A 147 2.41 11.71 -37.34
C GLU A 147 2.50 13.21 -37.01
N ALA A 148 3.71 13.77 -36.97
CA ALA A 148 3.91 15.19 -36.72
C ALA A 148 3.18 16.06 -37.76
N VAL A 149 2.46 17.07 -37.29
CA VAL A 149 1.79 18.04 -38.15
C VAL A 149 2.86 18.89 -38.86
N PRO A 150 2.88 18.96 -40.19
CA PRO A 150 3.86 19.79 -40.90
C PRO A 150 3.73 21.26 -40.53
N SER A 151 4.88 21.95 -40.42
CA SER A 151 4.92 23.38 -40.10
C SER A 151 4.08 24.20 -41.08
N GLY A 152 3.25 25.11 -40.54
CA GLY A 152 2.37 25.97 -41.33
C GLY A 152 0.99 25.39 -41.64
N VAL A 153 0.75 24.09 -41.41
CA VAL A 153 -0.58 23.48 -41.56
C VAL A 153 -1.48 23.95 -40.42
N LYS A 154 -2.64 24.53 -40.77
CA LYS A 154 -3.59 25.09 -39.80
C LYS A 154 -4.78 24.20 -39.49
N SER A 155 -5.04 23.16 -40.30
CA SER A 155 -6.17 22.25 -40.14
C SER A 155 -5.81 20.88 -40.71
N GLY A 156 -6.36 19.81 -40.15
CA GLY A 156 -6.14 18.45 -40.63
C GLY A 156 -6.74 17.42 -39.68
N TRP A 157 -6.44 16.14 -39.93
CA TRP A 157 -6.87 15.06 -39.06
C TRP A 157 -6.15 15.10 -37.71
N TRP A 158 -6.91 14.89 -36.64
CA TRP A 158 -6.43 14.67 -35.29
C TRP A 158 -7.42 13.77 -34.55
N ASP A 159 -6.93 13.15 -33.48
CA ASP A 159 -7.78 12.43 -32.54
C ASP A 159 -7.20 12.52 -31.12
N ASN A 160 -8.07 12.30 -30.14
CA ASN A 160 -7.74 12.38 -28.72
C ASN A 160 -6.90 11.19 -28.25
N SER A 161 -6.87 10.06 -28.98
CA SER A 161 -6.01 8.92 -28.65
C SER A 161 -4.53 9.24 -28.92
N ASN A 162 -4.22 9.78 -30.10
CA ASN A 162 -2.88 10.28 -30.43
C ASN A 162 -2.49 11.44 -29.53
N SER A 163 -3.44 12.36 -29.27
CA SER A 163 -3.19 13.49 -28.36
C SER A 163 -2.79 13.02 -26.96
N GLN A 164 -3.44 11.98 -26.45
CA GLN A 164 -3.09 11.41 -25.15
C GLN A 164 -1.68 10.83 -25.14
N PHE A 165 -1.33 9.95 -26.10
CA PHE A 165 -0.01 9.31 -26.11
C PHE A 165 1.11 10.31 -26.36
N GLY A 166 0.87 11.32 -27.19
CA GLY A 166 1.80 12.43 -27.38
C GLY A 166 2.10 13.14 -26.07
N VAL A 167 1.04 13.52 -25.33
CA VAL A 167 1.17 14.19 -24.04
C VAL A 167 1.79 13.29 -22.98
N LEU A 168 1.44 12.01 -22.90
CA LEU A 168 2.03 11.06 -21.95
C LEU A 168 3.54 10.93 -22.16
N GLY A 169 4.00 10.87 -23.42
CA GLY A 169 5.44 10.83 -23.71
C GLY A 169 6.17 12.08 -23.23
N VAL A 170 5.61 13.27 -23.50
CA VAL A 170 6.18 14.54 -23.01
C VAL A 170 6.15 14.62 -21.48
N TRP A 171 5.07 14.16 -20.85
CA TRP A 171 4.92 14.15 -19.40
C TRP A 171 6.00 13.30 -18.74
N MET A 172 6.18 12.07 -19.20
CA MET A 172 7.19 11.17 -18.63
C MET A 172 8.60 11.68 -18.89
N GLY A 173 8.88 12.24 -20.06
CA GLY A 173 10.14 12.91 -20.32
C GLY A 173 10.40 14.10 -19.39
N SER A 174 9.37 14.92 -19.15
CA SER A 174 9.45 16.03 -18.20
C SER A 174 9.68 15.56 -16.77
N ASP A 175 9.05 14.44 -16.40
CA ASP A 175 9.19 13.81 -15.09
C ASP A 175 10.60 13.27 -14.85
N ALA A 176 11.20 12.70 -15.89
CA ALA A 176 12.61 12.33 -15.91
C ALA A 176 13.55 13.55 -16.00
N GLY A 177 13.04 14.78 -15.92
CA GLY A 177 13.82 16.02 -15.89
C GLY A 177 14.26 16.54 -17.25
N ILE A 178 13.61 16.17 -18.35
CA ILE A 178 13.75 16.87 -19.64
C ILE A 178 12.97 18.19 -19.54
N GLY A 179 13.60 19.30 -19.94
CA GLY A 179 12.93 20.61 -19.92
C GLY A 179 11.80 20.68 -20.96
N VAL A 180 10.60 21.09 -20.55
CA VAL A 180 9.45 21.29 -21.44
C VAL A 180 8.94 22.73 -21.27
N PRO A 181 8.74 23.48 -22.37
CA PRO A 181 8.22 24.85 -22.31
C PRO A 181 6.82 24.92 -21.65
N THR A 182 6.55 25.99 -20.91
CA THR A 182 5.23 26.18 -20.26
C THR A 182 4.13 26.31 -21.30
N GLU A 183 4.42 26.94 -22.44
CA GLU A 183 3.50 27.18 -23.54
C GLU A 183 2.97 25.89 -24.17
N TYR A 184 3.75 24.80 -24.11
CA TYR A 184 3.29 23.49 -24.56
C TYR A 184 2.15 22.99 -23.66
N TRP A 185 2.33 23.05 -22.34
CA TRP A 185 1.34 22.62 -21.37
C TRP A 185 0.06 23.45 -21.43
N GLU A 186 0.18 24.76 -21.66
CA GLU A 186 -0.99 25.65 -21.86
C GLU A 186 -1.82 25.23 -23.07
N VAL A 187 -1.17 24.96 -24.20
CA VAL A 187 -1.86 24.56 -25.44
C VAL A 187 -2.50 23.18 -25.29
N VAL A 188 -1.86 22.25 -24.57
CA VAL A 188 -2.44 20.95 -24.20
C VAL A 188 -3.67 21.14 -23.32
N ARG A 189 -3.57 21.93 -22.24
CA ARG A 189 -4.69 22.24 -21.35
C ARG A 189 -5.88 22.77 -22.15
N ASP A 190 -5.65 23.78 -22.99
CA ASP A 190 -6.69 24.46 -23.75
C ASP A 190 -7.37 23.49 -24.73
N HIS A 191 -6.62 22.64 -25.44
CA HIS A 191 -7.20 21.60 -26.31
C HIS A 191 -8.17 20.69 -25.57
N TRP A 192 -7.75 20.15 -24.43
CA TRP A 192 -8.58 19.19 -23.69
C TRP A 192 -9.79 19.85 -23.01
N LEU A 193 -9.68 21.12 -22.58
CA LEU A 193 -10.83 21.87 -22.08
C LEU A 193 -11.81 22.23 -23.21
N ASP A 194 -11.31 22.64 -24.38
CA ASP A 194 -12.13 23.07 -25.52
C ASP A 194 -12.79 21.89 -26.27
N THR A 195 -12.35 20.67 -26.02
CA THR A 195 -12.91 19.44 -26.60
C THR A 195 -13.71 18.60 -25.61
N GLN A 196 -13.82 19.05 -24.34
CA GLN A 196 -14.70 18.43 -23.36
C GLN A 196 -16.16 18.64 -23.76
N LEU A 197 -16.94 17.57 -23.76
CA LEU A 197 -18.36 17.61 -24.08
C LEU A 197 -19.17 18.09 -22.87
N THR A 198 -20.40 18.55 -23.12
CA THR A 198 -21.28 19.12 -22.08
C THR A 198 -21.69 18.11 -20.99
N ASP A 199 -21.52 16.82 -21.24
CA ASP A 199 -21.77 15.75 -20.25
C ASP A 199 -20.58 15.50 -19.31
N GLY A 200 -19.47 16.23 -19.52
CA GLY A 200 -18.20 16.16 -18.79
C GLY A 200 -17.17 15.20 -19.39
N GLY A 201 -17.54 14.37 -20.38
CA GLY A 201 -16.64 13.40 -21.00
C GLY A 201 -15.98 13.91 -22.29
N TRP A 202 -15.30 13.00 -22.99
CA TRP A 202 -14.62 13.31 -24.25
C TRP A 202 -14.94 12.29 -25.34
N GLY A 203 -15.06 12.80 -26.58
CA GLY A 203 -15.15 11.99 -27.80
C GLY A 203 -13.79 11.74 -28.44
N TYR A 204 -13.77 11.01 -29.56
CA TYR A 204 -12.53 10.62 -30.25
C TYR A 204 -11.89 11.76 -31.04
N ASN A 205 -12.69 12.58 -31.73
CA ASN A 205 -12.20 13.66 -32.60
C ASN A 205 -13.26 14.79 -32.72
N ARG A 206 -13.02 15.76 -33.60
CA ARG A 206 -13.93 16.91 -33.85
C ARG A 206 -15.37 16.55 -34.21
N GLU A 207 -15.59 15.37 -34.80
CA GLU A 207 -16.91 14.92 -35.27
C GLU A 207 -17.64 14.10 -34.19
N SER A 208 -16.96 13.82 -33.07
CA SER A 208 -17.50 13.01 -31.99
C SER A 208 -18.37 13.86 -31.07
N HIS A 209 -19.68 13.63 -31.13
CA HIS A 209 -20.65 14.27 -30.22
C HIS A 209 -21.03 13.41 -29.02
N LYS A 210 -20.33 12.28 -28.82
CA LYS A 210 -20.59 11.32 -27.76
C LYS A 210 -19.31 10.99 -26.99
N SER A 211 -19.39 11.03 -25.68
CA SER A 211 -18.32 10.63 -24.78
C SER A 211 -18.11 9.13 -24.76
N THR A 212 -16.85 8.70 -24.71
CA THR A 212 -16.46 7.30 -24.53
C THR A 212 -15.55 7.15 -23.30
N GLY A 213 -15.52 5.95 -22.72
CA GLY A 213 -14.69 5.65 -21.55
C GLY A 213 -13.22 5.91 -21.82
N SER A 214 -12.67 5.37 -22.92
CA SER A 214 -11.26 5.52 -23.29
C SER A 214 -10.86 6.98 -23.44
N MET A 215 -11.66 7.78 -24.16
CA MET A 215 -11.32 9.19 -24.40
C MET A 215 -11.58 10.05 -23.16
N SER A 216 -12.58 9.72 -22.34
CA SER A 216 -12.81 10.42 -21.08
C SER A 216 -11.70 10.13 -20.06
N ALA A 217 -11.20 8.90 -20.03
CA ALA A 217 -10.02 8.55 -19.25
C ALA A 217 -8.79 9.32 -19.72
N ALA A 218 -8.61 9.41 -21.05
CA ALA A 218 -7.52 10.13 -21.66
C ALA A 218 -7.53 11.63 -21.30
N GLY A 219 -8.67 12.29 -21.52
CA GLY A 219 -8.79 13.72 -21.24
C GLY A 219 -8.62 14.06 -19.78
N LEU A 220 -9.27 13.30 -18.90
CA LEU A 220 -9.15 13.53 -17.45
C LEU A 220 -7.72 13.30 -16.95
N ALA A 221 -7.05 12.22 -17.38
CA ALA A 221 -5.64 12.00 -17.02
C ALA A 221 -4.74 13.14 -17.54
N THR A 222 -4.99 13.64 -18.75
CA THR A 222 -4.23 14.78 -19.29
C THR A 222 -4.50 16.08 -18.55
N LEU A 223 -5.73 16.35 -18.12
CA LEU A 223 -6.02 17.53 -17.30
C LEU A 223 -5.30 17.48 -15.95
N PHE A 224 -5.16 16.31 -15.32
CA PHE A 224 -4.31 16.17 -14.12
C PHE A 224 -2.83 16.45 -14.40
N VAL A 225 -2.30 15.96 -15.53
CA VAL A 225 -0.93 16.30 -15.94
C VAL A 225 -0.77 17.79 -16.14
N ALA A 226 -1.71 18.45 -16.84
CA ALA A 226 -1.68 19.90 -17.03
C ALA A 226 -1.74 20.64 -15.69
N LEU A 227 -2.54 20.16 -14.75
CA LEU A 227 -2.68 20.74 -13.41
C LEU A 227 -1.35 20.69 -12.65
N ASP A 228 -0.66 19.55 -12.68
CA ASP A 228 0.64 19.36 -12.03
C ASP A 228 1.76 20.19 -12.69
N ARG A 229 1.65 20.48 -14.00
CA ARG A 229 2.70 21.20 -14.75
C ARG A 229 2.52 22.72 -14.78
N LEU A 230 1.28 23.22 -14.71
CA LEU A 230 1.00 24.64 -14.93
C LEU A 230 0.75 25.45 -13.65
N HIS A 231 0.27 24.84 -12.57
CA HIS A 231 -0.36 25.64 -11.51
C HIS A 231 0.15 25.34 -10.10
N SER A 232 0.64 26.39 -9.46
CA SER A 232 0.89 26.47 -8.02
C SER A 232 -0.02 27.50 -7.31
N ALA A 233 -0.53 28.50 -8.03
CA ALA A 233 -1.38 29.56 -7.48
C ALA A 233 -2.81 29.50 -8.05
N ARG A 234 -3.82 29.67 -7.17
CA ARG A 234 -5.24 29.72 -7.52
C ARG A 234 -5.56 31.01 -8.29
N ASN A 235 -5.79 30.90 -9.59
CA ASN A 235 -6.23 31.98 -10.48
C ASN A 235 -7.37 31.49 -11.39
N LYS A 236 -7.91 32.35 -12.26
CA LYS A 236 -9.04 31.99 -13.14
C LYS A 236 -8.75 30.80 -14.06
N GLU A 237 -7.52 30.68 -14.54
CA GLU A 237 -7.13 29.55 -15.41
C GLU A 237 -7.06 28.25 -14.61
N TYR A 238 -6.58 28.30 -13.37
CA TYR A 238 -6.65 27.17 -12.44
C TYR A 238 -8.09 26.76 -12.17
N GLU A 239 -8.98 27.71 -11.88
CA GLU A 239 -10.41 27.42 -11.64
C GLU A 239 -11.08 26.79 -12.87
N ARG A 240 -10.78 27.30 -14.08
CA ARG A 240 -11.26 26.72 -15.34
C ARG A 240 -10.79 25.27 -15.52
N LEU A 241 -9.50 25.01 -15.26
CA LEU A 241 -8.94 23.67 -15.36
C LEU A 241 -9.53 22.71 -14.32
N VAL A 242 -9.64 23.13 -13.06
CA VAL A 242 -10.27 22.32 -11.99
C VAL A 242 -11.73 22.04 -12.32
N GLY A 243 -12.47 23.01 -12.87
CA GLY A 243 -13.84 22.78 -13.34
C GLY A 243 -13.93 21.69 -14.42
N GLY A 244 -12.96 21.63 -15.33
CA GLY A 244 -12.87 20.55 -16.32
C GLY A 244 -12.54 19.19 -15.71
N VAL A 245 -11.64 19.15 -14.73
CA VAL A 245 -11.31 17.95 -13.93
C VAL A 245 -12.55 17.45 -13.19
N ASP A 246 -13.27 18.32 -12.50
CA ASP A 246 -14.49 17.99 -11.76
C ASP A 246 -15.59 17.46 -12.67
N ALA A 247 -15.80 18.08 -13.85
CA ALA A 247 -16.74 17.60 -14.84
C ALA A 247 -16.38 16.19 -15.36
N GLY A 248 -15.08 15.93 -15.58
CA GLY A 248 -14.58 14.60 -15.97
C GLY A 248 -14.78 13.55 -14.87
N LEU A 249 -14.46 13.89 -13.62
CA LEU A 249 -14.70 13.01 -12.47
C LEU A 249 -16.19 12.72 -12.29
N TRP A 250 -17.06 13.70 -12.52
CA TRP A 250 -18.50 13.52 -12.47
C TRP A 250 -19.01 12.59 -13.58
N TRP A 251 -18.44 12.67 -14.79
CA TRP A 251 -18.71 11.71 -15.86
C TRP A 251 -18.33 10.29 -15.43
N PHE A 252 -17.14 10.09 -14.86
CA PHE A 252 -16.70 8.78 -14.34
C PHE A 252 -17.61 8.26 -13.23
N ALA A 253 -17.98 9.10 -12.27
CA ALA A 253 -18.90 8.71 -11.20
C ALA A 253 -20.27 8.24 -11.73
N ARG A 254 -20.73 8.75 -12.88
CA ARG A 254 -21.98 8.34 -13.52
C ARG A 254 -21.83 7.10 -14.39
N GLU A 255 -20.81 7.06 -15.24
CA GLU A 255 -20.72 6.13 -16.37
C GLU A 255 -19.78 4.94 -16.12
N TYR A 256 -18.91 5.01 -15.10
CA TYR A 256 -17.84 4.03 -14.93
C TYR A 256 -18.35 2.57 -14.93
N SER A 257 -17.74 1.79 -15.80
CA SER A 257 -17.76 0.32 -15.78
C SER A 257 -16.44 -0.20 -16.34
N PRO A 258 -16.05 -1.46 -16.06
CA PRO A 258 -14.84 -2.05 -16.63
C PRO A 258 -14.96 -2.33 -18.15
N ALA A 259 -16.10 -2.04 -18.78
CA ALA A 259 -16.44 -2.43 -20.15
C ALA A 259 -16.22 -1.34 -21.22
N ASN A 260 -15.56 -0.23 -20.89
CA ASN A 260 -15.40 0.94 -21.78
C ASN A 260 -16.75 1.60 -22.17
N PRO A 261 -17.44 2.26 -21.21
CA PRO A 261 -18.77 2.82 -21.44
C PRO A 261 -18.79 3.77 -22.65
N GLY A 262 -19.79 3.61 -23.52
CA GLY A 262 -19.96 4.45 -24.72
C GLY A 262 -19.00 4.19 -25.88
N GLY A 263 -17.91 3.43 -25.66
CA GLY A 263 -16.91 3.07 -26.67
C GLY A 263 -16.98 1.62 -27.14
N GLU A 264 -16.15 1.25 -28.12
CA GLU A 264 -16.08 -0.11 -28.63
C GLU A 264 -15.31 -1.06 -27.68
N SER A 265 -15.71 -2.33 -27.65
CA SER A 265 -15.14 -3.35 -26.75
C SER A 265 -13.68 -3.67 -27.03
N GLN A 266 -13.22 -3.53 -28.28
CA GLN A 266 -11.82 -3.76 -28.65
C GLN A 266 -10.84 -2.83 -27.91
N TRP A 267 -11.27 -1.62 -27.54
CA TRP A 267 -10.45 -0.63 -26.85
C TRP A 267 -10.48 -0.75 -25.33
N ARG A 268 -11.12 -1.80 -24.79
CA ARG A 268 -11.35 -1.94 -23.35
C ARG A 268 -10.06 -2.01 -22.53
N TYR A 269 -9.04 -2.73 -22.99
CA TYR A 269 -7.79 -2.87 -22.26
C TYR A 269 -7.03 -1.53 -22.21
N TYR A 270 -6.98 -0.82 -23.34
CA TYR A 270 -6.48 0.55 -23.40
C TYR A 270 -7.29 1.51 -22.49
N TYR A 271 -8.62 1.38 -22.45
CA TYR A 271 -9.45 2.13 -21.51
C TYR A 271 -9.09 1.83 -20.06
N LEU A 272 -8.93 0.56 -19.66
CA LEU A 272 -8.54 0.19 -18.29
C LEU A 272 -7.19 0.81 -17.93
N TYR A 273 -6.21 0.80 -18.83
CA TYR A 273 -4.96 1.54 -18.66
C TYR A 273 -5.17 3.06 -18.43
N GLY A 274 -6.18 3.66 -19.07
CA GLY A 274 -6.61 5.03 -18.75
C GLY A 274 -7.29 5.16 -17.39
N VAL A 275 -8.16 4.22 -17.00
CA VAL A 275 -8.83 4.20 -15.69
C VAL A 275 -7.82 4.19 -14.55
N GLU A 276 -6.78 3.36 -14.64
CA GLU A 276 -5.71 3.30 -13.63
C GLU A 276 -5.06 4.67 -13.42
N ARG A 277 -4.73 5.38 -14.51
CA ARG A 277 -4.21 6.76 -14.45
C ARG A 277 -5.16 7.72 -13.77
N VAL A 278 -6.44 7.69 -14.14
CA VAL A 278 -7.45 8.55 -13.51
C VAL A 278 -7.57 8.22 -12.02
N GLY A 279 -7.65 6.94 -11.65
CA GLY A 279 -7.77 6.51 -10.26
C GLY A 279 -6.58 6.96 -9.40
N ARG A 280 -5.35 6.77 -9.89
CA ARG A 280 -4.14 7.21 -9.18
C ARG A 280 -3.98 8.73 -9.15
N ALA A 281 -4.24 9.40 -10.28
CA ALA A 281 -4.13 10.83 -10.36
C ALA A 281 -5.16 11.52 -9.47
N SER A 282 -6.40 11.05 -9.43
CA SER A 282 -7.45 11.64 -8.60
C SER A 282 -7.40 11.22 -7.13
N GLY A 283 -6.76 10.09 -6.81
CA GLY A 283 -6.83 9.45 -5.50
C GLY A 283 -8.17 8.78 -5.21
N TYR A 284 -9.12 8.75 -6.15
CA TYR A 284 -10.44 8.20 -5.90
C TYR A 284 -10.34 6.68 -5.79
N LYS A 285 -10.74 6.12 -4.65
CA LYS A 285 -10.96 4.67 -4.52
C LYS A 285 -12.18 4.22 -5.32
N TYR A 286 -13.25 4.99 -5.21
CA TYR A 286 -14.53 4.70 -5.80
C TYR A 286 -14.88 5.75 -6.85
N PHE A 287 -15.32 5.30 -8.03
CA PHE A 287 -16.15 6.15 -8.87
C PHE A 287 -17.58 5.94 -8.43
N ARG A 288 -18.11 6.93 -7.69
CA ARG A 288 -19.36 6.82 -6.94
C ARG A 288 -19.31 5.71 -5.90
N ASN A 289 -19.82 4.52 -6.21
CA ASN A 289 -19.89 3.37 -5.30
C ASN A 289 -19.18 2.13 -5.88
N ARG A 290 -18.39 2.31 -6.94
CA ARG A 290 -17.71 1.23 -7.66
C ARG A 290 -16.21 1.29 -7.44
N ASP A 291 -15.64 0.25 -6.82
CA ASP A 291 -14.19 0.12 -6.64
C ASP A 291 -13.57 -0.21 -8.00
N TRP A 292 -13.02 0.81 -8.65
CA TRP A 292 -12.58 0.69 -10.04
C TRP A 292 -11.47 -0.34 -10.22
N PHE A 293 -10.63 -0.52 -9.19
CA PHE A 293 -9.53 -1.46 -9.27
C PHE A 293 -10.03 -2.87 -9.06
N ARG A 294 -10.80 -3.13 -8.00
CA ARG A 294 -11.32 -4.47 -7.72
C ARG A 294 -12.22 -4.96 -8.84
N GLU A 295 -13.09 -4.10 -9.38
CA GLU A 295 -13.95 -4.48 -10.50
C GLU A 295 -13.19 -4.75 -11.79
N GLY A 296 -12.23 -3.90 -12.15
CA GLY A 296 -11.37 -4.11 -13.32
C GLY A 296 -10.50 -5.36 -13.18
N ALA A 297 -9.90 -5.57 -12.01
CA ALA A 297 -9.07 -6.75 -11.73
C ALA A 297 -9.91 -8.03 -11.76
N ALA A 298 -11.10 -8.06 -11.15
CA ALA A 298 -12.00 -9.21 -11.21
C ALA A 298 -12.37 -9.58 -12.66
N ALA A 299 -12.54 -8.58 -13.52
CA ALA A 299 -12.82 -8.81 -14.93
C ALA A 299 -11.59 -9.40 -15.66
N LEU A 300 -10.40 -8.83 -15.47
CA LEU A 300 -9.16 -9.35 -16.06
C LEU A 300 -8.81 -10.75 -15.57
N LEU A 301 -8.95 -11.04 -14.28
CA LEU A 301 -8.68 -12.37 -13.72
C LEU A 301 -9.58 -13.45 -14.32
N ARG A 302 -10.85 -13.14 -14.60
CA ARG A 302 -11.79 -14.07 -15.27
C ARG A 302 -11.41 -14.36 -16.73
N GLU A 303 -10.81 -13.37 -17.39
CA GLU A 303 -10.55 -13.41 -18.83
C GLU A 303 -9.14 -13.92 -19.19
N GLN A 304 -8.24 -14.01 -18.20
CA GLN A 304 -6.87 -14.47 -18.42
C GLN A 304 -6.85 -15.91 -18.94
N GLN A 305 -6.16 -16.12 -20.05
CA GLN A 305 -6.06 -17.43 -20.70
C GLN A 305 -5.17 -18.38 -19.91
N GLN A 306 -5.25 -19.68 -20.21
CA GLN A 306 -4.38 -20.70 -19.59
C GLN A 306 -2.89 -20.40 -19.80
N ALA A 307 -2.54 -19.86 -20.98
CA ALA A 307 -1.17 -19.46 -21.29
C ALA A 307 -0.72 -18.15 -20.60
N GLY A 308 -1.60 -17.44 -19.89
CA GLY A 308 -1.27 -16.23 -19.12
C GLY A 308 -1.57 -14.89 -19.81
N HIS A 309 -1.91 -14.89 -21.09
CA HIS A 309 -2.24 -13.67 -21.85
C HIS A 309 -3.73 -13.31 -21.78
N TRP A 310 -4.05 -12.11 -22.30
CA TRP A 310 -5.40 -11.67 -22.56
C TRP A 310 -5.64 -11.58 -24.06
N ARG A 311 -6.78 -12.11 -24.52
CA ARG A 311 -7.07 -12.23 -25.95
C ARG A 311 -7.26 -10.88 -26.61
N GLY A 312 -6.71 -10.74 -27.80
CA GLY A 312 -6.97 -9.69 -28.77
C GLY A 312 -8.38 -9.78 -29.35
N SER A 313 -8.79 -8.69 -29.99
CA SER A 313 -9.91 -8.64 -30.91
C SER A 313 -9.41 -8.60 -32.35
N ALA A 314 -10.28 -8.87 -33.32
CA ALA A 314 -9.94 -8.63 -34.72
C ALA A 314 -9.57 -7.14 -34.92
N GLY A 315 -8.47 -6.84 -35.62
CA GLY A 315 -7.99 -5.48 -35.87
C GLY A 315 -6.72 -5.11 -35.10
N ASN A 316 -6.63 -3.85 -34.65
CA ASN A 316 -5.39 -3.24 -34.12
C ASN A 316 -5.05 -3.63 -32.67
N MET A 317 -5.92 -4.35 -31.97
CA MET A 317 -5.73 -4.77 -30.57
C MET A 317 -5.51 -6.28 -30.49
N GLY A 318 -4.27 -6.71 -30.73
CA GLY A 318 -3.85 -8.11 -30.63
C GLY A 318 -3.53 -8.56 -29.20
N ASP A 319 -3.25 -9.86 -29.03
CA ASP A 319 -2.96 -10.49 -27.73
C ASP A 319 -1.82 -9.79 -26.98
N LEU A 320 -0.78 -9.35 -27.70
CA LEU A 320 0.36 -8.64 -27.12
C LEU A 320 -0.05 -7.32 -26.48
N ARG A 321 -0.75 -6.46 -27.24
CA ARG A 321 -1.17 -5.13 -26.80
C ARG A 321 -2.15 -5.23 -25.62
N ASN A 322 -3.13 -6.14 -25.70
CA ASN A 322 -4.08 -6.36 -24.61
C ASN A 322 -3.39 -6.89 -23.34
N THR A 323 -2.43 -7.80 -23.49
CA THR A 323 -1.65 -8.30 -22.35
C THR A 323 -0.80 -7.21 -21.72
N ALA A 324 -0.15 -6.37 -22.53
CA ALA A 324 0.61 -5.22 -22.02
C ALA A 324 -0.27 -4.25 -21.22
N PHE A 325 -1.44 -3.86 -21.76
CA PHE A 325 -2.38 -2.99 -21.06
C PHE A 325 -2.97 -3.62 -19.80
N ALA A 326 -3.30 -4.92 -19.83
CA ALA A 326 -3.77 -5.65 -18.64
C ALA A 326 -2.71 -5.66 -17.53
N LEU A 327 -1.45 -5.93 -17.87
CA LEU A 327 -0.33 -5.88 -16.93
C LEU A 327 -0.17 -4.49 -16.31
N MET A 328 -0.15 -3.44 -17.13
CA MET A 328 0.00 -2.07 -16.62
C MET A 328 -1.14 -1.68 -15.66
N PHE A 329 -2.39 -2.05 -15.97
CA PHE A 329 -3.53 -1.84 -15.07
C PHE A 329 -3.39 -2.60 -13.75
N LEU A 330 -3.06 -3.90 -13.80
CA LEU A 330 -2.93 -4.72 -12.60
C LEU A 330 -1.76 -4.29 -11.72
N CYS A 331 -0.61 -3.96 -12.32
CA CYS A 331 0.60 -3.57 -11.61
C CYS A 331 0.44 -2.23 -10.88
N HIS A 332 -0.04 -1.19 -11.58
CA HIS A 332 -0.15 0.12 -10.96
C HIS A 332 -1.46 0.30 -10.18
N GLY A 333 -2.53 -0.38 -10.57
CA GLY A 333 -3.81 -0.29 -9.87
C GLY A 333 -3.77 -0.85 -8.44
N ARG A 334 -2.85 -1.79 -8.17
CA ARG A 334 -2.58 -2.36 -6.83
C ARG A 334 -1.49 -1.63 -6.03
N ALA A 335 -0.96 -0.52 -6.55
CA ALA A 335 0.15 0.20 -5.92
C ALA A 335 -0.09 0.42 -4.41
N PRO A 336 0.92 0.22 -3.55
CA PRO A 336 0.82 0.50 -2.13
C PRO A 336 0.35 1.94 -1.88
N ILE A 337 -0.55 2.12 -0.92
CA ILE A 337 -1.02 3.45 -0.53
C ILE A 337 -0.12 3.98 0.59
N MET A 338 0.57 5.08 0.32
CA MET A 338 1.35 5.84 1.28
C MET A 338 0.40 6.49 2.29
N PHE A 339 -0.46 7.41 1.81
CA PHE A 339 -1.39 8.19 2.62
C PHE A 339 -2.83 8.01 2.14
N ASN A 340 -3.73 7.79 3.09
CA ASN A 340 -5.17 7.99 2.91
C ASN A 340 -5.51 9.44 3.31
N LYS A 341 -6.03 10.25 2.40
CA LYS A 341 -6.53 11.61 2.66
C LYS A 341 -8.01 11.54 3.05
N LEU A 342 -8.35 12.03 4.24
CA LEU A 342 -9.73 11.98 4.74
C LEU A 342 -10.58 13.10 4.12
N GLU A 343 -11.65 12.71 3.43
CA GLU A 343 -12.73 13.61 3.00
C GLU A 343 -13.63 13.92 4.20
N HIS A 344 -13.46 15.12 4.77
CA HIS A 344 -14.24 15.62 5.91
C HIS A 344 -14.34 17.15 5.88
N ALA A 345 -15.48 17.72 6.27
CA ALA A 345 -15.76 19.16 6.13
C ALA A 345 -15.62 19.67 4.67
N LYS A 346 -15.59 20.99 4.45
CA LYS A 346 -15.58 21.59 3.08
C LYS A 346 -14.19 21.90 2.54
N ASP A 347 -13.22 22.09 3.43
CA ASP A 347 -11.88 22.62 3.15
C ASP A 347 -10.78 21.53 3.11
N TRP A 348 -11.16 20.25 3.25
CA TRP A 348 -10.21 19.13 3.21
C TRP A 348 -9.41 19.06 1.92
N ASN A 349 -10.03 19.43 0.79
CA ASN A 349 -9.43 19.34 -0.53
C ASN A 349 -8.99 20.68 -1.11
N ASP A 350 -8.87 21.73 -0.29
CA ASP A 350 -8.40 23.02 -0.80
C ASP A 350 -6.97 22.95 -1.35
N ARG A 351 -6.19 21.96 -0.91
CA ARG A 351 -4.91 21.60 -1.51
C ARG A 351 -5.07 20.35 -2.37
N LEU A 352 -5.67 20.50 -3.56
CA LEU A 352 -6.09 19.38 -4.42
C LEU A 352 -4.95 18.39 -4.77
N ARG A 353 -3.71 18.90 -4.87
CA ARG A 353 -2.54 18.13 -5.33
C ARG A 353 -1.51 17.84 -4.24
N ASP A 354 -1.83 18.06 -2.96
CA ASP A 354 -0.88 17.86 -1.85
C ASP A 354 -0.40 16.41 -1.73
N ALA A 355 -1.32 15.46 -1.52
CA ALA A 355 -1.01 14.05 -1.35
C ALA A 355 -0.42 13.43 -2.63
N ALA A 356 -0.91 13.84 -3.80
CA ALA A 356 -0.41 13.38 -5.09
C ALA A 356 1.06 13.73 -5.30
N GLN A 357 1.44 14.99 -5.09
CA GLN A 357 2.83 15.41 -5.26
C GLN A 357 3.74 14.88 -4.16
N LEU A 358 3.24 14.74 -2.92
CA LEU A 358 4.01 14.11 -1.85
C LEU A 358 4.29 12.62 -2.16
N ALA A 359 3.28 11.88 -2.63
CA ALA A 359 3.44 10.49 -3.03
C ALA A 359 4.43 10.35 -4.19
N HIS A 360 4.36 11.24 -5.18
CA HIS A 360 5.30 11.27 -6.29
C HIS A 360 6.73 11.56 -5.84
N PHE A 361 6.94 12.54 -4.96
CA PHE A 361 8.26 12.81 -4.37
C PHE A 361 8.81 11.61 -3.59
N ALA A 362 7.94 10.94 -2.81
CA ALA A 362 8.33 9.74 -2.06
C ALA A 362 8.67 8.57 -3.00
N GLU A 363 7.92 8.37 -4.08
CA GLU A 363 8.18 7.34 -5.09
C GLU A 363 9.58 7.52 -5.72
N GLN A 364 9.92 8.74 -6.12
CA GLN A 364 11.25 9.06 -6.65
C GLN A 364 12.35 8.91 -5.59
N SER A 365 12.11 9.35 -4.36
CA SER A 365 13.09 9.35 -3.28
C SER A 365 13.38 7.95 -2.71
N LEU A 366 12.38 7.07 -2.72
CA LEU A 366 12.45 5.72 -2.15
C LEU A 366 12.55 4.64 -3.24
N GLU A 367 12.55 5.04 -4.51
CA GLU A 367 12.60 4.15 -5.67
C GLU A 367 11.57 3.01 -5.59
N THR A 368 10.37 3.35 -5.13
CA THR A 368 9.30 2.39 -4.87
C THR A 368 7.99 3.01 -5.34
N LEU A 369 7.23 2.29 -6.17
CA LEU A 369 5.91 2.71 -6.59
C LEU A 369 5.03 2.96 -5.36
N LEU A 370 4.54 4.19 -5.21
CA LEU A 370 3.65 4.60 -4.13
C LEU A 370 2.47 5.35 -4.72
N ASN A 371 1.35 5.28 -4.01
CA ASN A 371 0.15 6.03 -4.37
C ASN A 371 -0.51 6.64 -3.13
N TRP A 372 -1.55 7.40 -3.35
CA TRP A 372 -2.39 7.99 -2.31
C TRP A 372 -3.86 7.70 -2.65
N GLN A 373 -4.74 7.86 -1.68
CA GLN A 373 -6.15 7.56 -1.85
C GLN A 373 -7.02 8.46 -0.97
N ILE A 374 -8.23 8.77 -1.43
CA ILE A 374 -9.26 9.49 -0.67
C ILE A 374 -10.18 8.46 0.00
N VAL A 375 -10.46 8.70 1.27
CA VAL A 375 -11.34 7.87 2.10
C VAL A 375 -12.29 8.75 2.90
N ASN A 376 -13.42 8.19 3.34
CA ASN A 376 -14.38 8.89 4.17
C ASN A 376 -14.97 7.95 5.22
N PHE A 377 -15.77 8.49 6.15
CA PHE A 377 -16.38 7.72 7.23
C PHE A 377 -17.51 6.79 6.79
N SER A 378 -18.04 6.94 5.58
CA SER A 378 -19.16 6.14 5.08
C SER A 378 -18.75 4.77 4.54
N GLY A 379 -17.48 4.58 4.17
CA GLY A 379 -16.94 3.29 3.73
C GLY A 379 -16.79 2.26 4.86
N PRO A 380 -16.23 1.06 4.61
CA PRO A 380 -15.75 0.13 5.64
C PRO A 380 -14.47 0.62 6.34
N ILE A 381 -14.19 0.13 7.56
CA ILE A 381 -12.96 0.51 8.30
C ILE A 381 -11.69 0.07 7.57
N ASP A 382 -11.79 -1.01 6.78
CA ASP A 382 -10.69 -1.53 5.96
C ASP A 382 -10.18 -0.49 4.96
N ASP A 383 -11.03 0.40 4.44
CA ASP A 383 -10.59 1.48 3.55
C ASP A 383 -9.56 2.39 4.23
N LEU A 384 -9.78 2.70 5.52
CA LEU A 384 -8.84 3.51 6.30
C LEU A 384 -7.53 2.75 6.51
N LEU A 385 -7.59 1.43 6.68
CA LEU A 385 -6.46 0.54 6.96
C LEU A 385 -5.62 0.16 5.72
N GLU A 386 -6.07 0.49 4.50
CA GLU A 386 -5.28 0.29 3.27
C GLU A 386 -4.02 1.17 3.21
N ALA A 387 -3.91 2.18 4.08
CA ALA A 387 -2.73 3.03 4.21
C ALA A 387 -2.22 3.07 5.67
N PRO A 388 -0.89 3.09 5.88
CA PRO A 388 -0.30 3.21 7.20
C PRO A 388 -0.52 4.59 7.84
N VAL A 389 -0.83 5.61 7.03
CA VAL A 389 -1.06 6.98 7.49
C VAL A 389 -2.41 7.51 6.99
N LEU A 390 -3.23 8.00 7.92
CA LEU A 390 -4.45 8.74 7.64
C LEU A 390 -4.17 10.24 7.78
N TYR A 391 -4.18 10.95 6.67
CA TYR A 391 -3.87 12.36 6.52
C TYR A 391 -5.13 13.22 6.58
N LEU A 392 -5.14 14.16 7.52
CA LEU A 392 -6.19 15.16 7.73
C LEU A 392 -5.58 16.55 7.53
N ARG A 393 -6.24 17.40 6.75
CA ARG A 393 -5.86 18.81 6.61
C ARG A 393 -7.10 19.67 6.58
N GLY A 394 -7.14 20.70 7.41
CA GLY A 394 -8.20 21.70 7.42
C GLY A 394 -7.65 23.10 7.67
N ALA A 395 -8.31 24.11 7.12
CA ALA A 395 -8.06 25.53 7.34
C ALA A 395 -9.20 26.20 8.14
N SER A 396 -10.08 25.40 8.75
CA SER A 396 -11.20 25.80 9.58
C SER A 396 -11.44 24.79 10.70
N ARG A 397 -12.29 25.14 11.67
CA ARG A 397 -12.68 24.22 12.73
C ARG A 397 -13.41 23.01 12.15
N TRP A 398 -12.98 21.80 12.52
CA TRP A 398 -13.68 20.57 12.17
C TRP A 398 -14.45 20.03 13.37
N GLU A 399 -15.67 19.56 13.13
CA GLU A 399 -16.48 18.90 14.13
C GLU A 399 -16.44 17.39 13.88
N PHE A 400 -16.37 16.60 14.95
CA PHE A 400 -16.46 15.15 14.90
C PHE A 400 -17.52 14.68 15.89
N ASP A 401 -18.42 13.83 15.44
CA ASP A 401 -19.30 13.11 16.35
C ASP A 401 -18.57 11.94 17.04
N GLU A 402 -19.25 11.31 18.02
CA GLU A 402 -18.69 10.18 18.77
C GLU A 402 -18.34 9.00 17.87
N VAL A 403 -19.16 8.72 16.85
CA VAL A 403 -18.96 7.60 15.91
C VAL A 403 -17.69 7.82 15.07
N GLN A 404 -17.49 9.05 14.59
CA GLN A 404 -16.31 9.44 13.83
C GLN A 404 -15.06 9.40 14.70
N ALA A 405 -15.12 9.90 15.93
CA ALA A 405 -14.02 9.84 16.89
C ALA A 405 -13.63 8.39 17.23
N ASP A 406 -14.61 7.52 17.50
CA ASP A 406 -14.40 6.09 17.76
C ASP A 406 -13.81 5.36 16.56
N ARG A 407 -14.21 5.75 15.35
CA ARG A 407 -13.68 5.17 14.12
C ARG A 407 -12.22 5.55 13.87
N LEU A 408 -11.83 6.80 14.16
CA LEU A 408 -10.44 7.24 14.13
C LEU A 408 -9.61 6.56 15.23
N ARG A 409 -10.21 6.39 16.42
CA ARG A 409 -9.61 5.58 17.49
C ARG A 409 -9.37 4.15 17.04
N GLU A 410 -10.36 3.51 16.43
CA GLU A 410 -10.24 2.14 15.93
C GLU A 410 -9.14 2.01 14.87
N TYR A 411 -9.08 2.92 13.90
CA TYR A 411 -7.99 2.97 12.91
C TYR A 411 -6.62 3.04 13.59
N ALA A 412 -6.46 3.95 14.55
CA ALA A 412 -5.20 4.10 15.27
C ALA A 412 -4.88 2.86 16.12
N LEU A 413 -5.84 2.28 16.84
CA LEU A 413 -5.64 1.08 17.66
C LEU A 413 -5.30 -0.17 16.82
N ARG A 414 -5.76 -0.21 15.57
CA ARG A 414 -5.41 -1.25 14.58
C ARG A 414 -4.04 -1.05 13.93
N GLY A 415 -3.27 -0.06 14.38
CA GLY A 415 -1.89 0.16 13.99
C GLY A 415 -1.66 1.31 13.01
N GLY A 416 -2.72 2.01 12.60
CA GLY A 416 -2.62 3.21 11.77
C GLY A 416 -2.04 4.41 12.50
N LEU A 417 -1.46 5.35 11.75
CA LEU A 417 -0.97 6.63 12.24
C LEU A 417 -1.82 7.77 11.69
N ILE A 418 -2.38 8.61 12.55
CA ILE A 418 -3.10 9.82 12.11
C ILE A 418 -2.10 10.97 11.96
N LEU A 419 -2.12 11.68 10.83
CA LEU A 419 -1.38 12.92 10.61
C LEU A 419 -2.36 14.06 10.35
N ALA A 420 -2.48 15.00 11.27
CA ALA A 420 -3.24 16.22 11.10
C ALA A 420 -2.31 17.41 10.76
N VAL A 421 -2.69 18.21 9.76
CA VAL A 421 -1.94 19.39 9.31
C VAL A 421 -2.86 20.61 9.32
N ALA A 422 -2.48 21.64 10.08
CA ALA A 422 -3.20 22.90 10.14
C ALA A 422 -2.93 23.73 8.88
N GLY A 423 -3.91 23.77 7.97
CA GLY A 423 -3.93 24.66 6.82
C GLY A 423 -3.86 26.12 7.27
N GLU A 424 -3.03 26.92 6.60
CA GLU A 424 -2.77 28.33 6.93
C GLU A 424 -2.37 28.59 8.39
N GLY A 425 -1.90 27.56 9.12
CA GLY A 425 -1.62 27.65 10.56
C GLY A 425 -2.87 27.88 11.41
N ASN A 426 -4.05 27.42 10.95
CA ASN A 426 -5.33 27.72 11.57
C ASN A 426 -5.41 27.20 13.03
N ALA A 427 -5.65 28.14 13.96
CA ALA A 427 -5.70 27.85 15.39
C ALA A 427 -6.97 27.06 15.80
N GLU A 428 -8.10 27.30 15.14
CA GLU A 428 -9.36 26.60 15.43
C GLU A 428 -9.33 25.14 14.95
N PHE A 429 -8.73 24.88 13.79
CA PHE A 429 -8.44 23.51 13.34
C PHE A 429 -7.53 22.81 14.36
N THR A 430 -6.43 23.47 14.75
CA THR A 430 -5.50 22.96 15.77
C THR A 430 -6.23 22.63 17.09
N LEU A 431 -7.14 23.48 17.54
CA LEU A 431 -7.96 23.25 18.72
C LEU A 431 -8.86 22.02 18.55
N SER A 432 -9.57 21.92 17.43
CA SER A 432 -10.44 20.76 17.16
C SER A 432 -9.68 19.43 17.11
N MET A 433 -8.44 19.41 16.59
CA MET A 433 -7.60 18.20 16.61
C MET A 433 -7.17 17.81 18.04
N ARG A 434 -6.96 18.80 18.92
CA ARG A 434 -6.68 18.54 20.35
C ARG A 434 -7.90 17.99 21.08
N GLU A 435 -9.10 18.45 20.72
CA GLU A 435 -10.36 17.95 21.27
C GLU A 435 -10.64 16.52 20.78
N LEU A 436 -10.48 16.27 19.48
CA LEU A 436 -10.54 14.94 18.89
C LEU A 436 -9.56 13.98 19.59
N ALA A 437 -8.30 14.40 19.80
CA ALA A 437 -7.31 13.58 20.49
C ALA A 437 -7.76 13.19 21.91
N LYS A 438 -8.38 14.11 22.65
CA LYS A 438 -8.92 13.83 24.00
C LYS A 438 -10.10 12.84 23.94
N ALA A 439 -10.97 12.97 22.95
CA ALA A 439 -12.13 12.10 22.76
C ALA A 439 -11.72 10.69 22.32
N ALA A 440 -10.87 10.59 21.28
CA ALA A 440 -10.42 9.32 20.72
C ALA A 440 -9.41 8.58 21.63
N PHE A 441 -8.58 9.30 22.39
CA PHE A 441 -7.51 8.72 23.20
C PHE A 441 -7.55 9.20 24.66
N PRO A 442 -8.62 8.89 25.41
CA PRO A 442 -8.76 9.33 26.79
C PRO A 442 -7.60 8.82 27.65
N GLY A 443 -6.98 9.72 28.42
CA GLY A 443 -5.84 9.41 29.28
C GLY A 443 -4.46 9.51 28.62
N LEU A 444 -4.39 9.71 27.30
CA LEU A 444 -3.12 9.94 26.58
C LEU A 444 -2.96 11.43 26.26
N PRO A 445 -2.02 12.15 26.91
CA PRO A 445 -1.84 13.57 26.67
C PRO A 445 -1.19 13.84 25.30
N MET A 446 -1.62 14.91 24.64
CA MET A 446 -0.91 15.43 23.47
C MET A 446 0.30 16.25 23.92
N ARG A 447 1.50 15.86 23.49
CA ARG A 447 2.79 16.47 23.88
C ARG A 447 3.56 17.00 22.67
N SER A 448 4.44 17.98 22.88
CA SER A 448 5.35 18.45 21.82
C SER A 448 6.34 17.36 21.44
N LEU A 449 6.65 17.23 20.14
CA LEU A 449 7.78 16.41 19.71
C LEU A 449 9.10 17.11 20.07
N PRO A 450 10.07 16.41 20.68
CA PRO A 450 11.38 16.98 20.95
C PRO A 450 12.22 17.06 19.65
N PRO A 451 13.22 17.96 19.57
CA PRO A 451 14.14 18.03 18.42
C PRO A 451 14.92 16.74 18.17
N THR A 452 15.05 15.87 19.19
CA THR A 452 15.70 14.55 19.10
C THR A 452 14.81 13.46 18.54
N HIS A 453 13.55 13.76 18.17
CA HIS A 453 12.64 12.77 17.64
C HIS A 453 13.15 12.21 16.28
N PRO A 454 13.04 10.90 16.02
CA PRO A 454 13.55 10.27 14.78
C PRO A 454 13.04 10.89 13.46
N LEU A 455 11.86 11.53 13.50
CA LEU A 455 11.30 12.27 12.36
C LEU A 455 12.15 13.48 11.93
N PHE A 456 13.01 14.01 12.79
CA PHE A 456 13.80 15.23 12.54
C PHE A 456 15.29 14.99 12.44
N THR A 457 15.80 13.94 13.09
CA THR A 457 17.25 13.70 13.23
C THR A 457 17.91 13.08 12.00
N GLY A 458 17.13 12.65 11.01
CA GLY A 458 17.61 11.85 9.88
C GLY A 458 17.75 10.37 10.20
N GLU A 459 17.42 9.95 11.43
CA GLU A 459 17.42 8.53 11.80
C GLU A 459 16.42 7.73 10.97
N VAL A 460 15.29 8.32 10.58
CA VAL A 460 14.29 7.68 9.71
C VAL A 460 14.71 7.69 8.23
N GLN A 461 14.86 8.86 7.62
CA GLN A 461 15.30 9.00 6.22
C GLN A 461 16.02 10.33 5.96
N PHE A 462 15.38 11.46 6.25
CA PHE A 462 15.93 12.80 6.00
C PHE A 462 16.09 13.61 7.30
N PRO A 463 17.19 14.35 7.50
CA PRO A 463 17.27 15.33 8.58
C PRO A 463 16.42 16.56 8.27
N ILE A 464 15.79 17.14 9.30
CA ILE A 464 14.94 18.34 9.21
C ILE A 464 15.53 19.41 10.12
N ASP A 465 16.31 20.34 9.56
CA ASP A 465 17.06 21.34 10.33
C ASP A 465 16.18 22.31 11.14
N LYS A 466 15.02 22.65 10.59
CA LYS A 466 14.03 23.56 11.19
C LYS A 466 12.67 22.86 11.19
N PRO A 467 12.46 21.90 12.10
CA PRO A 467 11.22 21.17 12.12
C PRO A 467 10.06 22.11 12.51
N PRO A 468 8.88 21.96 11.89
CA PRO A 468 7.72 22.73 12.28
C PRO A 468 7.27 22.34 13.69
N ALA A 469 6.45 23.19 14.32
CA ALA A 469 5.91 22.84 15.63
C ALA A 469 4.92 21.66 15.50
N MET A 470 5.34 20.50 16.02
CA MET A 470 4.59 19.25 15.95
C MET A 470 4.29 18.70 17.34
N PHE A 471 3.12 18.08 17.45
CA PHE A 471 2.66 17.41 18.65
C PHE A 471 2.32 15.95 18.35
N GLU A 472 2.38 15.11 19.36
CA GLU A 472 1.97 13.72 19.26
C GLU A 472 1.05 13.28 20.40
N VAL A 473 0.22 12.27 20.10
CA VAL A 473 -0.40 11.38 21.08
C VAL A 473 0.29 10.03 20.95
N SER A 474 0.81 9.49 22.04
CA SER A 474 1.51 8.20 22.05
C SER A 474 1.02 7.33 23.20
N ASN A 475 0.96 6.02 22.97
CA ASN A 475 0.72 5.01 24.02
C ASN A 475 2.02 4.53 24.68
N GLY A 476 3.14 5.20 24.43
CA GLY A 476 4.47 4.83 24.93
C GLY A 476 5.21 3.78 24.11
N ARG A 477 4.57 3.12 23.13
CA ARG A 477 5.23 2.18 22.19
C ARG A 477 5.29 2.74 20.79
N ARG A 478 4.22 3.41 20.36
CA ARG A 478 4.16 4.09 19.07
C ARG A 478 3.38 5.39 19.18
N THR A 479 3.57 6.24 18.17
CA THR A 479 2.73 7.41 17.96
C THR A 479 1.39 6.97 17.34
N LEU A 480 0.28 7.45 17.91
CA LEU A 480 -1.08 7.20 17.42
C LEU A 480 -1.56 8.34 16.51
N MET A 481 -1.18 9.57 16.87
CA MET A 481 -1.55 10.79 16.15
C MET A 481 -0.41 11.80 16.19
N LEU A 482 -0.18 12.46 15.07
CA LEU A 482 0.68 13.61 14.89
C LEU A 482 -0.17 14.82 14.52
N LEU A 483 0.16 15.99 15.06
CA LEU A 483 -0.42 17.28 14.71
C LEU A 483 0.69 18.25 14.34
N CYS A 484 0.76 18.62 13.06
CA CYS A 484 1.59 19.71 12.54
C CYS A 484 0.76 21.01 12.54
N THR A 485 1.25 22.03 13.23
CA THR A 485 0.53 23.32 13.34
C THR A 485 0.88 24.32 12.24
N GLU A 486 1.70 23.90 11.26
CA GLU A 486 2.10 24.70 10.11
C GLU A 486 1.57 24.08 8.80
N ASP A 487 1.31 24.92 7.79
CA ASP A 487 0.75 24.49 6.51
C ASP A 487 1.82 23.87 5.59
N VAL A 488 2.34 22.71 5.98
CA VAL A 488 3.26 21.93 5.14
C VAL A 488 2.58 21.41 3.86
N ALA A 489 1.25 21.32 3.86
CA ALA A 489 0.45 20.87 2.72
C ALA A 489 0.41 21.89 1.57
N ALA A 490 0.52 23.19 1.86
CA ALA A 490 0.71 24.21 0.83
C ALA A 490 1.98 23.92 0.01
N ALA A 491 3.08 23.60 0.68
CA ALA A 491 4.33 23.24 0.00
C ALA A 491 4.16 21.99 -0.88
N TRP A 492 3.47 20.96 -0.37
CA TRP A 492 3.17 19.75 -1.13
C TRP A 492 2.34 20.06 -2.38
N HIS A 493 1.32 20.90 -2.26
CA HIS A 493 0.45 21.27 -3.38
C HIS A 493 1.14 22.10 -4.46
N GLU A 494 2.15 22.89 -4.11
CA GLU A 494 2.84 23.75 -5.07
C GLU A 494 4.09 23.10 -5.69
N GLY A 495 4.48 21.92 -5.21
CA GLY A 495 5.55 21.08 -5.77
C GLY A 495 6.95 21.26 -5.17
N PRO A 496 7.86 20.30 -5.39
CA PRO A 496 9.17 20.29 -4.74
C PRO A 496 10.12 21.34 -5.35
N THR A 497 10.46 22.37 -4.59
CA THR A 497 11.56 23.30 -4.88
C THR A 497 12.60 23.23 -3.77
N ARG A 498 13.79 23.78 -3.98
CA ARG A 498 14.85 23.81 -2.95
C ARG A 498 14.38 24.40 -1.61
N SER A 499 13.51 25.41 -1.62
CA SER A 499 12.98 26.03 -0.39
C SER A 499 11.84 25.23 0.27
N ARG A 500 11.14 24.38 -0.49
CA ARG A 500 10.01 23.56 -0.04
C ARG A 500 10.39 22.09 0.24
N LEU A 501 11.61 21.70 -0.11
CA LEU A 501 12.11 20.35 0.05
C LEU A 501 12.01 19.81 1.49
N PRO A 502 12.27 20.60 2.56
CA PRO A 502 12.13 20.11 3.93
C PRO A 502 10.71 19.63 4.27
N GLN A 503 9.66 20.26 3.73
CA GLN A 503 8.27 19.86 3.95
C GLN A 503 7.96 18.51 3.28
N PHE A 504 8.46 18.30 2.06
CA PHE A 504 8.35 17.00 1.36
C PHE A 504 9.12 15.90 2.09
N GLN A 505 10.34 16.20 2.53
CA GLN A 505 11.18 15.29 3.31
C GLN A 505 10.50 14.89 4.63
N LEU A 506 9.86 15.84 5.33
CA LEU A 506 9.10 15.56 6.54
C LEU A 506 7.91 14.62 6.26
N GLY A 507 7.12 14.87 5.21
CA GLY A 507 6.03 13.98 4.80
C GLY A 507 6.52 12.56 4.48
N CYS A 508 7.66 12.45 3.78
CA CYS A 508 8.31 11.17 3.52
C CYS A 508 8.79 10.48 4.81
N ASN A 509 9.41 11.22 5.74
CA ASN A 509 9.80 10.70 7.05
C ASN A 509 8.60 10.15 7.82
N VAL A 510 7.42 10.79 7.77
CA VAL A 510 6.22 10.28 8.46
C VAL A 510 5.81 8.92 7.90
N TYR A 511 5.81 8.74 6.58
CA TYR A 511 5.54 7.44 5.97
C TYR A 511 6.58 6.39 6.37
N VAL A 512 7.87 6.69 6.21
CA VAL A 512 8.95 5.74 6.52
C VAL A 512 8.99 5.39 8.01
N TYR A 513 8.60 6.32 8.88
CA TYR A 513 8.43 6.08 10.31
C TYR A 513 7.25 5.14 10.58
N ALA A 514 6.08 5.40 9.97
CA ALA A 514 4.89 4.58 10.12
C ALA A 514 5.08 3.14 9.60
N THR A 515 6.01 2.93 8.67
CA THR A 515 6.30 1.63 8.07
C THR A 515 7.54 0.94 8.64
N ASP A 516 8.21 1.51 9.66
CA ASP A 516 9.50 1.02 10.18
C ASP A 516 10.56 0.78 9.08
N LYS A 517 10.56 1.65 8.06
CA LYS A 517 11.39 1.52 6.84
C LYS A 517 11.17 0.22 6.06
N THR A 518 10.06 -0.47 6.27
CA THR A 518 9.68 -1.64 5.49
C THR A 518 8.84 -1.21 4.29
N ARG A 519 8.89 -1.99 3.22
CA ARG A 519 8.01 -1.78 2.07
C ARG A 519 6.60 -2.21 2.47
N VAL A 520 5.62 -1.34 2.22
CA VAL A 520 4.20 -1.70 2.35
C VAL A 520 3.81 -2.54 1.13
N GLY A 521 2.98 -3.54 1.38
CA GLY A 521 2.44 -4.41 0.34
C GLY A 521 1.41 -3.71 -0.55
N SER A 522 0.78 -4.49 -1.41
CA SER A 522 -0.29 -4.03 -2.31
C SER A 522 -1.45 -3.42 -1.51
N LYS A 523 -2.19 -2.47 -2.09
CA LYS A 523 -3.40 -1.92 -1.42
C LYS A 523 -4.49 -2.97 -1.13
N LEU A 524 -4.38 -4.15 -1.73
CA LEU A 524 -5.25 -5.29 -1.44
C LEU A 524 -4.82 -6.09 -0.20
N ASP A 525 -3.64 -5.83 0.35
CA ASP A 525 -3.16 -6.46 1.58
C ASP A 525 -3.91 -5.88 2.78
N THR A 526 -4.37 -6.77 3.65
CA THR A 526 -4.95 -6.39 4.94
C THR A 526 -4.24 -7.12 6.06
N VAL A 527 -3.88 -6.37 7.11
CA VAL A 527 -3.40 -6.94 8.38
C VAL A 527 -4.54 -7.54 9.20
N ALA A 528 -5.79 -7.22 8.86
CA ALA A 528 -6.96 -7.78 9.52
C ALA A 528 -7.13 -9.26 9.15
N LEU A 529 -7.30 -10.10 10.16
CA LEU A 529 -7.67 -11.49 9.96
C LEU A 529 -9.19 -11.56 9.91
N ALA A 530 -9.73 -12.07 8.81
CA ALA A 530 -11.16 -12.39 8.73
C ALA A 530 -11.44 -13.61 9.62
N ALA A 531 -12.47 -13.52 10.47
CA ALA A 531 -12.88 -14.66 11.27
C ALA A 531 -13.48 -15.75 10.39
N GLU A 532 -13.02 -16.98 10.57
CA GLU A 532 -13.57 -18.15 9.88
C GLU A 532 -14.59 -18.86 10.76
N SER A 533 -15.65 -19.38 10.13
CA SER A 533 -16.63 -20.22 10.80
C SER A 533 -16.06 -21.63 11.00
N VAL A 534 -15.47 -21.87 12.17
CA VAL A 534 -14.88 -23.16 12.54
C VAL A 534 -15.55 -23.73 13.80
N GLU A 535 -15.62 -25.05 13.90
CA GLU A 535 -16.06 -25.72 15.13
C GLU A 535 -15.00 -25.55 16.21
N ILE A 536 -15.38 -24.97 17.36
CA ILE A 536 -14.47 -24.72 18.48
C ILE A 536 -14.17 -26.03 19.21
N ALA A 537 -12.89 -26.41 19.25
CA ALA A 537 -12.39 -27.59 19.95
C ALA A 537 -12.07 -27.32 21.43
N ARG A 538 -11.72 -26.07 21.79
CA ARG A 538 -11.38 -25.68 23.17
C ARG A 538 -11.59 -24.19 23.43
N THR A 539 -11.74 -23.84 24.70
CA THR A 539 -11.75 -22.45 25.18
C THR A 539 -10.60 -22.24 26.15
N ILE A 540 -9.80 -21.18 25.95
CA ILE A 540 -8.69 -20.80 26.82
C ILE A 540 -9.03 -19.45 27.47
N ASN A 541 -8.95 -19.40 28.81
CA ASN A 541 -9.12 -18.18 29.61
C ASN A 541 -7.75 -17.69 30.09
N ILE A 542 -7.43 -16.42 29.84
CA ILE A 542 -6.16 -15.81 30.24
C ILE A 542 -6.40 -14.60 31.12
N ALA A 543 -5.64 -14.50 32.22
CA ALA A 543 -5.50 -13.29 33.01
C ALA A 543 -4.29 -12.49 32.51
N ARG A 544 -4.50 -11.30 31.94
CA ARG A 544 -3.40 -10.34 31.73
C ARG A 544 -3.14 -9.61 33.05
N ILE A 545 -1.92 -9.77 33.54
CA ILE A 545 -1.52 -9.34 34.86
C ILE A 545 -1.22 -7.85 34.88
N ARG A 546 -1.86 -7.13 35.80
CA ARG A 546 -1.56 -5.74 36.14
C ARG A 546 -0.49 -5.70 37.22
N TYR A 547 0.47 -4.80 37.04
CA TYR A 547 1.47 -4.42 38.02
C TYR A 547 1.66 -2.90 37.98
N ASP A 548 2.47 -2.35 38.90
CA ASP A 548 2.83 -0.93 38.90
C ASP A 548 3.85 -0.62 37.77
N GLY A 549 3.34 -0.50 36.55
CA GLY A 549 4.11 -0.21 35.35
C GLY A 549 3.27 -0.33 34.07
N ASP A 550 3.95 -0.37 32.92
CA ASP A 550 3.31 -0.38 31.61
C ASP A 550 2.84 -1.80 31.24
N TRP A 551 1.66 -2.21 31.69
CA TRP A 551 1.12 -3.58 31.51
C TRP A 551 0.08 -3.71 30.38
N ASP A 552 -0.70 -2.65 30.11
CA ASP A 552 -1.75 -2.68 29.08
C ASP A 552 -1.23 -2.23 27.71
N ILE A 553 -0.33 -3.05 27.15
CA ILE A 553 0.32 -2.78 25.88
C ILE A 553 -0.52 -3.32 24.71
N GLU A 554 -0.80 -2.46 23.73
CA GLU A 554 -1.49 -2.75 22.46
C GLU A 554 -2.68 -3.73 22.58
N PRO A 555 -3.76 -3.37 23.30
CA PRO A 555 -4.86 -4.28 23.60
C PRO A 555 -5.53 -4.89 22.36
N TYR A 556 -5.53 -4.19 21.22
CA TYR A 556 -6.09 -4.71 19.96
C TYR A 556 -5.34 -5.95 19.43
N GLY A 557 -4.05 -6.10 19.76
CA GLY A 557 -3.27 -7.28 19.40
C GLY A 557 -3.91 -8.60 19.90
N TRP A 558 -4.61 -8.54 21.03
CA TRP A 558 -5.33 -9.70 21.59
C TRP A 558 -6.56 -10.09 20.79
N THR A 559 -7.26 -9.13 20.19
CA THR A 559 -8.37 -9.41 19.25
C THR A 559 -7.84 -10.14 18.02
N ARG A 560 -6.71 -9.68 17.47
CA ARG A 560 -6.04 -10.35 16.34
C ARG A 560 -5.57 -11.76 16.72
N LEU A 561 -5.00 -11.94 17.90
CA LEU A 561 -4.61 -13.27 18.41
C LEU A 561 -5.82 -14.20 18.56
N ALA A 562 -6.93 -13.70 19.10
CA ALA A 562 -8.15 -14.49 19.29
C ALA A 562 -8.70 -14.98 17.95
N THR A 563 -8.76 -14.12 16.93
CA THR A 563 -9.16 -14.52 15.57
C THR A 563 -8.19 -15.54 14.97
N TYR A 564 -6.87 -15.37 15.16
CA TYR A 564 -5.90 -16.35 14.69
C TYR A 564 -6.05 -17.70 15.39
N MET A 565 -6.23 -17.72 16.72
CA MET A 565 -6.44 -18.95 17.49
C MET A 565 -7.74 -19.66 17.10
N ASN A 566 -8.79 -18.90 16.79
CA ASN A 566 -10.03 -19.44 16.20
C ASN A 566 -9.71 -20.17 14.90
N ASN A 567 -9.20 -19.45 13.89
CA ASN A 567 -9.02 -20.00 12.55
C ASN A 567 -8.00 -21.15 12.52
N ALA A 568 -6.84 -20.96 13.16
CA ALA A 568 -5.70 -21.84 12.99
C ALA A 568 -5.67 -23.01 13.98
N ALA A 569 -6.31 -22.87 15.15
CA ALA A 569 -6.25 -23.85 16.25
C ALA A 569 -7.62 -24.22 16.83
N ARG A 570 -8.73 -23.79 16.20
CA ARG A 570 -10.11 -24.05 16.68
C ARG A 570 -10.30 -23.69 18.15
N THR A 571 -9.62 -22.64 18.59
CA THR A 571 -9.53 -22.27 20.00
C THR A 571 -10.20 -20.92 20.22
N ARG A 572 -11.22 -20.89 21.08
CA ARG A 572 -11.80 -19.64 21.56
C ARG A 572 -10.91 -19.06 22.65
N LEU A 573 -10.40 -17.86 22.42
CA LEU A 573 -9.54 -17.16 23.37
C LEU A 573 -10.35 -16.10 24.12
N LEU A 574 -10.43 -16.21 25.45
CA LEU A 574 -11.07 -15.22 26.32
C LEU A 574 -10.00 -14.54 27.17
N VAL A 575 -9.87 -13.22 27.02
CA VAL A 575 -8.80 -12.44 27.66
C VAL A 575 -9.43 -11.52 28.71
N THR A 576 -9.02 -11.69 29.96
CA THR A 576 -9.40 -10.78 31.06
C THR A 576 -8.20 -9.89 31.40
N SER A 577 -8.34 -8.59 31.17
CA SER A 577 -7.28 -7.61 31.40
C SER A 577 -7.34 -7.02 32.81
N GLY A 578 -6.18 -6.70 33.38
CA GLY A 578 -6.08 -5.91 34.60
C GLY A 578 -6.13 -6.71 35.90
N VAL A 579 -5.89 -8.03 35.83
CA VAL A 579 -5.95 -8.93 37.00
C VAL A 579 -4.70 -8.71 37.87
N SER A 580 -4.88 -8.42 39.15
CA SER A 580 -3.76 -8.33 40.11
C SER A 580 -3.36 -9.72 40.59
N TRP A 581 -2.07 -9.91 40.89
CA TRP A 581 -1.58 -11.12 41.57
C TRP A 581 -2.27 -11.39 42.90
N ALA A 582 -2.66 -10.34 43.63
CA ALA A 582 -3.33 -10.45 44.92
C ALA A 582 -4.85 -10.70 44.78
N SER A 583 -5.41 -10.66 43.56
CA SER A 583 -6.85 -10.85 43.36
C SER A 583 -7.26 -12.31 43.58
N PRO A 584 -8.35 -12.57 44.32
CA PRO A 584 -8.92 -13.91 44.41
C PRO A 584 -9.42 -14.44 43.05
N ASP A 585 -9.76 -13.56 42.11
CA ASP A 585 -10.22 -13.92 40.76
C ASP A 585 -9.16 -14.70 39.97
N LEU A 586 -7.87 -14.56 40.34
CA LEU A 586 -6.79 -15.28 39.69
C LEU A 586 -6.93 -16.81 39.81
N ASN A 587 -7.67 -17.30 40.81
CA ASN A 587 -7.92 -18.75 40.97
C ASN A 587 -8.78 -19.34 39.83
N ASP A 588 -9.50 -18.51 39.07
CA ASP A 588 -10.33 -18.95 37.94
C ASP A 588 -9.51 -19.15 36.64
N PHE A 589 -8.21 -18.83 36.68
CA PHE A 589 -7.32 -18.88 35.52
C PHE A 589 -6.26 -19.97 35.68
N LYS A 590 -5.98 -20.68 34.59
CA LYS A 590 -4.81 -21.57 34.47
C LYS A 590 -3.60 -20.87 33.85
N ILE A 591 -3.84 -19.76 33.16
CA ILE A 591 -2.85 -19.04 32.37
C ILE A 591 -2.86 -17.57 32.77
N ALA A 592 -1.69 -17.08 33.14
CA ALA A 592 -1.44 -15.66 33.36
C ALA A 592 -0.49 -15.16 32.26
N TRP A 593 -0.68 -13.94 31.78
CA TRP A 593 0.24 -13.28 30.85
C TRP A 593 0.72 -11.96 31.43
N MET A 594 2.03 -11.74 31.45
CA MET A 594 2.65 -10.49 31.89
C MET A 594 3.50 -9.89 30.77
N THR A 595 3.30 -8.61 30.47
CA THR A 595 4.12 -7.87 29.50
C THR A 595 4.54 -6.55 30.12
N GLY A 596 5.69 -6.02 29.71
CA GLY A 596 6.15 -4.75 30.25
C GLY A 596 7.41 -4.21 29.59
N THR A 597 7.74 -2.97 29.94
CA THR A 597 8.89 -2.22 29.39
C THR A 597 9.73 -1.49 30.43
N LYS A 598 9.37 -1.65 31.71
CA LYS A 598 10.04 -0.98 32.83
C LYS A 598 10.28 -2.00 33.93
N ALA A 599 11.31 -1.74 34.72
CA ALA A 599 11.52 -2.45 35.97
C ALA A 599 10.31 -2.31 36.89
N PHE A 600 10.06 -3.34 37.69
CA PHE A 600 9.01 -3.39 38.70
C PHE A 600 9.49 -4.17 39.91
N VAL A 601 8.76 -4.05 41.01
CA VAL A 601 8.95 -4.84 42.23
C VAL A 601 7.56 -5.25 42.70
N LEU A 602 7.35 -6.56 42.89
CA LEU A 602 6.10 -7.04 43.46
C LEU A 602 6.08 -6.75 44.96
N ASN A 603 4.92 -6.39 45.51
CA ASN A 603 4.76 -6.37 46.96
C ASN A 603 4.60 -7.81 47.52
N GLU A 604 4.57 -7.96 48.84
CA GLU A 604 4.49 -9.30 49.47
C GLU A 604 3.20 -10.06 49.11
N ASP A 605 2.07 -9.37 49.02
CA ASP A 605 0.78 -9.98 48.67
C ASP A 605 0.79 -10.45 47.21
N GLU A 606 1.36 -9.65 46.30
CA GLU A 606 1.53 -10.03 44.90
C GLU A 606 2.50 -11.20 44.75
N ARG A 607 3.63 -11.20 45.47
CA ARG A 607 4.56 -12.35 45.48
C ARG A 607 3.89 -13.61 46.04
N ALA A 608 3.09 -13.49 47.08
CA ALA A 608 2.34 -14.61 47.65
C ALA A 608 1.31 -15.15 46.65
N GLY A 609 0.55 -14.27 46.00
CA GLY A 609 -0.43 -14.62 44.98
C GLY A 609 0.19 -15.31 43.76
N MET A 610 1.29 -14.78 43.24
CA MET A 610 2.05 -15.39 42.15
C MET A 610 2.58 -16.78 42.52
N ARG A 611 3.18 -16.93 43.71
CA ARG A 611 3.64 -18.25 44.21
C ARG A 611 2.49 -19.23 44.31
N LYS A 612 1.34 -18.81 44.83
CA LYS A 612 0.13 -19.62 44.94
C LYS A 612 -0.37 -20.08 43.56
N PHE A 613 -0.44 -19.18 42.59
CA PHE A 613 -0.84 -19.50 41.21
C PHE A 613 0.07 -20.55 40.57
N LEU A 614 1.39 -20.38 40.66
CA LEU A 614 2.36 -21.33 40.10
C LEU A 614 2.32 -22.69 40.81
N ALA A 615 2.17 -22.69 42.14
CA ALA A 615 2.06 -23.90 42.95
C ALA A 615 0.76 -24.68 42.67
N ALA A 616 -0.33 -24.00 42.32
CA ALA A 616 -1.60 -24.61 41.91
C ALA A 616 -1.56 -25.23 40.50
N GLY A 617 -0.42 -25.15 39.80
CA GLY A 617 -0.25 -25.69 38.45
C GLY A 617 -0.46 -24.67 37.32
N GLY A 618 -0.74 -23.41 37.65
CA GLY A 618 -0.85 -22.33 36.68
C GLY A 618 0.44 -22.12 35.88
N THR A 619 0.32 -21.68 34.64
CA THR A 619 1.48 -21.32 33.78
C THR A 619 1.51 -19.81 33.58
N LEU A 620 2.65 -19.19 33.87
CA LEU A 620 2.89 -17.78 33.58
C LEU A 620 3.59 -17.64 32.22
N LEU A 621 2.99 -16.85 31.35
CA LEU A 621 3.54 -16.45 30.07
C LEU A 621 4.00 -15.00 30.15
N ALA A 622 5.09 -14.65 29.48
CA ALA A 622 5.50 -13.25 29.43
C ALA A 622 6.26 -12.87 28.16
N ASP A 623 6.31 -11.57 27.89
CA ASP A 623 7.20 -11.01 26.89
C ASP A 623 7.72 -9.64 27.33
N ALA A 624 8.95 -9.32 26.93
CA ALA A 624 9.49 -7.99 27.11
C ALA A 624 9.11 -7.12 25.92
N ALA A 625 8.14 -6.24 26.13
CA ALA A 625 7.72 -5.32 25.08
C ALA A 625 8.88 -4.40 24.68
N MET A 626 9.03 -4.16 23.38
CA MET A 626 10.18 -3.48 22.78
C MET A 626 11.55 -4.11 23.13
N ALA A 627 11.59 -5.37 23.59
CA ALA A 627 12.76 -6.03 24.14
C ALA A 627 13.45 -5.27 25.30
N SER A 628 12.66 -4.70 26.22
CA SER A 628 13.18 -3.95 27.37
C SER A 628 14.07 -4.80 28.30
N PRO A 629 15.34 -4.43 28.50
CA PRO A 629 16.20 -5.06 29.49
C PRO A 629 15.71 -4.82 30.93
N GLU A 630 15.19 -3.63 31.23
CA GLU A 630 14.75 -3.28 32.58
C GLU A 630 13.59 -4.17 33.05
N PHE A 631 12.64 -4.45 32.16
CA PHE A 631 11.56 -5.39 32.45
C PHE A 631 12.09 -6.81 32.60
N LEU A 632 12.97 -7.27 31.71
CA LEU A 632 13.52 -8.62 31.77
C LEU A 632 14.29 -8.88 33.06
N GLU A 633 15.16 -7.97 33.46
CA GLU A 633 15.93 -8.10 34.70
C GLU A 633 15.01 -8.14 35.93
N ALA A 634 13.97 -7.29 35.96
CA ALA A 634 12.99 -7.31 37.04
C ALA A 634 12.15 -8.60 37.04
N PHE A 635 11.70 -9.04 35.88
CA PHE A 635 10.92 -10.27 35.72
C PHE A 635 11.74 -11.50 36.15
N GLU A 636 12.95 -11.66 35.62
CA GLU A 636 13.82 -12.78 35.96
C GLU A 636 14.16 -12.81 37.46
N ARG A 637 14.35 -11.63 38.09
CA ARG A 637 14.56 -11.51 39.54
C ARG A 637 13.34 -11.96 40.35
N GLU A 638 12.16 -11.37 40.12
CA GLU A 638 10.96 -11.68 40.94
C GLU A 638 10.53 -13.15 40.77
N ILE A 639 10.62 -13.71 39.55
CA ILE A 639 10.32 -15.12 39.29
C ILE A 639 11.39 -16.04 39.89
N GLY A 640 12.67 -15.72 39.72
CA GLY A 640 13.77 -16.48 40.29
C GLY A 640 13.71 -16.53 41.82
N ASP A 641 13.38 -15.41 42.46
CA ASP A 641 13.18 -15.35 43.90
C ASP A 641 11.97 -16.17 44.38
N ALA A 642 10.91 -16.25 43.58
CA ALA A 642 9.72 -17.02 43.90
C ALA A 642 9.92 -18.53 43.71
N LEU A 643 10.60 -18.95 42.65
CA LEU A 643 10.79 -20.36 42.30
C LEU A 643 12.08 -20.97 42.85
N LYS A 644 13.04 -20.13 43.26
CA LYS A 644 14.41 -20.53 43.68
C LYS A 644 15.16 -21.31 42.59
N GLU A 645 14.91 -20.98 41.34
CA GLU A 645 15.51 -21.57 40.14
C GLU A 645 15.89 -20.45 39.16
N PRO A 646 17.02 -20.54 38.43
CA PRO A 646 17.37 -19.59 37.40
C PRO A 646 16.58 -19.82 36.10
N PRO A 647 16.45 -18.80 35.23
CA PRO A 647 15.91 -19.02 33.90
C PRO A 647 16.90 -19.82 33.04
N HIS A 648 16.38 -20.61 32.10
CA HIS A 648 17.18 -21.30 31.08
C HIS A 648 16.57 -21.09 29.69
N LEU A 649 17.40 -21.22 28.65
CA LEU A 649 16.93 -21.21 27.27
C LEU A 649 16.15 -22.50 26.98
N ILE A 650 15.00 -22.40 26.32
CA ILE A 650 14.29 -23.59 25.84
C ILE A 650 15.14 -24.21 24.72
N GLU A 651 15.41 -25.51 24.79
CA GLU A 651 16.22 -26.21 23.80
C GLU A 651 15.54 -26.20 22.43
N SER A 652 16.28 -25.86 21.37
CA SER A 652 15.74 -25.73 20.01
C SER A 652 15.16 -27.04 19.44
N GLY A 653 15.62 -28.20 19.93
CA GLY A 653 15.09 -29.51 19.56
C GLY A 653 13.89 -29.97 20.39
N SER A 654 13.41 -29.16 21.33
CA SER A 654 12.30 -29.53 22.20
C SER A 654 10.96 -29.63 21.45
N ALA A 655 10.06 -30.44 22.01
CA ALA A 655 8.67 -30.55 21.56
C ALA A 655 7.93 -29.20 21.51
N PHE A 656 8.36 -28.22 22.31
CA PHE A 656 7.78 -26.87 22.30
C PHE A 656 7.98 -26.15 20.96
N PHE A 657 9.17 -26.30 20.34
CA PHE A 657 9.43 -25.70 19.04
C PHE A 657 8.93 -26.55 17.88
N SER A 658 9.06 -27.88 17.95
CA SER A 658 8.57 -28.75 16.86
C SER A 658 7.04 -28.88 16.83
N GLY A 659 6.38 -28.55 17.94
CA GLY A 659 4.94 -28.75 18.15
C GLY A 659 4.56 -30.21 18.40
N GLN A 660 5.52 -31.15 18.36
CA GLN A 660 5.24 -32.57 18.54
C GLN A 660 4.68 -32.85 19.93
N GLY A 661 3.52 -33.50 20.00
CA GLY A 661 2.84 -33.79 21.27
C GLY A 661 2.05 -32.62 21.86
N ILE A 662 1.95 -31.48 21.17
CA ILE A 662 1.10 -30.34 21.55
C ILE A 662 0.00 -30.18 20.47
N PRO A 663 -1.25 -30.56 20.76
CA PRO A 663 -2.33 -30.52 19.78
C PRO A 663 -2.54 -29.13 19.16
N ASP A 664 -2.55 -29.08 17.82
CA ASP A 664 -2.64 -27.86 17.04
C ASP A 664 -1.48 -26.87 17.31
N ALA A 665 -0.30 -27.27 17.77
CA ALA A 665 0.85 -26.37 17.80
C ALA A 665 1.38 -26.10 16.38
N ALA A 666 1.98 -24.93 16.18
CA ALA A 666 2.74 -24.61 14.98
C ALA A 666 4.19 -25.09 15.13
N ASP A 667 4.85 -25.37 14.01
CA ASP A 667 6.31 -25.45 13.99
C ASP A 667 6.89 -24.06 14.33
N LEU A 668 7.95 -23.99 15.13
CA LEU A 668 8.70 -22.78 15.49
C LEU A 668 10.22 -22.96 15.25
N SER A 669 10.62 -24.01 14.53
CA SER A 669 12.00 -24.25 14.12
C SER A 669 12.56 -23.11 13.26
N VAL A 670 11.68 -22.37 12.57
CA VAL A 670 11.98 -21.16 11.84
C VAL A 670 10.90 -20.11 12.09
N VAL A 671 11.30 -18.95 12.60
CA VAL A 671 10.48 -17.74 12.69
C VAL A 671 11.19 -16.56 12.05
N GLY A 672 10.43 -15.61 11.51
CA GLY A 672 10.99 -14.37 11.03
C GLY A 672 11.10 -13.31 12.12
N TYR A 673 12.00 -12.36 11.89
CA TYR A 673 12.27 -11.25 12.81
C TYR A 673 12.05 -9.92 12.10
N ARG A 674 11.55 -8.93 12.87
CA ARG A 674 11.46 -7.55 12.40
C ARG A 674 12.84 -6.94 12.21
N ARG A 675 12.90 -5.90 11.37
CA ARG A 675 14.14 -5.21 10.99
C ARG A 675 15.02 -4.89 12.19
N SER A 676 14.45 -4.28 13.23
CA SER A 676 15.18 -3.83 14.42
C SER A 676 15.70 -4.98 15.30
N ALA A 677 15.08 -6.16 15.25
CA ALA A 677 15.53 -7.34 15.99
C ALA A 677 16.62 -8.14 15.26
N ARG A 678 16.68 -8.07 13.92
CA ARG A 678 17.65 -8.85 13.12
C ARG A 678 19.11 -8.55 13.46
N VAL A 679 19.40 -7.31 13.86
CA VAL A 679 20.74 -6.88 14.29
C VAL A 679 21.19 -7.65 15.54
N ASP A 680 20.28 -7.79 16.50
CA ASP A 680 20.56 -8.42 17.80
C ASP A 680 20.52 -9.95 17.72
N THR A 681 19.70 -10.51 16.82
CA THR A 681 19.48 -11.96 16.75
C THR A 681 20.52 -12.73 15.94
N ARG A 682 21.42 -12.04 15.21
CA ARG A 682 22.47 -12.65 14.36
C ARG A 682 21.92 -13.74 13.42
N GLU A 683 20.75 -13.51 12.82
CA GLU A 683 20.08 -14.46 11.92
C GLU A 683 19.69 -15.81 12.56
N ARG A 684 19.56 -15.88 13.89
CA ARG A 684 18.98 -17.04 14.56
C ARG A 684 17.62 -17.36 13.95
N ARG A 685 17.39 -18.63 13.60
CA ARG A 685 16.11 -19.09 13.03
C ARG A 685 15.08 -19.46 14.10
N VAL A 686 15.55 -19.97 15.24
CA VAL A 686 14.71 -20.38 16.38
C VAL A 686 14.57 -19.21 17.36
N PRO A 687 13.36 -18.92 17.87
CA PRO A 687 13.16 -17.83 18.82
C PRO A 687 13.85 -18.12 20.15
N PRO A 688 14.59 -17.16 20.76
CA PRO A 688 15.36 -17.36 21.98
C PRO A 688 14.48 -17.36 23.25
N LEU A 689 13.42 -18.15 23.24
CA LEU A 689 12.47 -18.26 24.35
C LEU A 689 13.14 -18.88 25.56
N LYS A 690 12.80 -18.38 26.74
CA LYS A 690 13.35 -18.84 28.01
C LYS A 690 12.23 -19.39 28.90
N ALA A 691 12.62 -20.21 29.86
CA ALA A 691 11.70 -20.78 30.84
C ALA A 691 12.28 -20.80 32.25
N PHE A 692 11.38 -20.84 33.23
CA PHE A 692 11.67 -21.33 34.58
C PHE A 692 10.93 -22.65 34.77
N SER A 693 11.64 -23.68 35.24
CA SER A 693 11.07 -25.01 35.42
C SER A 693 10.85 -25.32 36.89
N THR A 694 9.75 -26.01 37.21
CA THR A 694 9.50 -26.55 38.54
C THR A 694 9.17 -28.03 38.43
N ARG A 695 9.92 -28.88 39.15
CA ARG A 695 9.65 -30.32 39.39
C ARG A 695 8.81 -30.97 38.27
N GLN A 696 9.40 -31.01 37.07
CA GLN A 696 8.92 -31.65 35.83
C GLN A 696 8.28 -30.78 34.73
N ARG A 697 7.91 -29.50 34.91
CA ARG A 697 7.34 -28.69 33.79
C ARG A 697 8.00 -27.32 33.66
N MET A 698 7.85 -26.68 32.49
CA MET A 698 8.09 -25.24 32.32
C MET A 698 6.93 -24.48 32.98
N ALA A 699 7.14 -23.96 34.18
CA ALA A 699 6.13 -23.24 34.95
C ALA A 699 5.95 -21.80 34.45
N VAL A 700 7.04 -21.22 33.93
CA VAL A 700 7.06 -19.90 33.30
C VAL A 700 7.71 -20.03 31.94
N ILE A 701 7.11 -19.45 30.90
CA ILE A 701 7.70 -19.35 29.55
C ILE A 701 7.64 -17.89 29.14
N TYR A 702 8.76 -17.35 28.66
CA TYR A 702 8.78 -15.95 28.24
C TYR A 702 9.67 -15.69 27.02
N ALA A 703 9.29 -14.66 26.29
CA ALA A 703 10.04 -14.14 25.17
C ALA A 703 10.88 -12.93 25.60
N PRO A 704 12.23 -12.99 25.46
CA PRO A 704 13.07 -11.81 25.65
C PRO A 704 12.86 -10.71 24.61
N LEU A 705 12.19 -11.04 23.49
CA LEU A 705 11.82 -10.11 22.44
C LEU A 705 10.31 -9.86 22.49
N ASP A 706 9.89 -8.78 21.84
CA ASP A 706 8.50 -8.35 21.84
C ASP A 706 7.57 -9.38 21.16
N VAL A 707 6.49 -9.70 21.86
CA VAL A 707 5.32 -10.41 21.33
C VAL A 707 4.11 -9.48 21.35
N SER A 708 3.89 -8.75 22.45
CA SER A 708 2.66 -8.01 22.73
C SER A 708 2.39 -6.86 21.76
N VAL A 709 3.39 -6.03 21.42
CA VAL A 709 3.22 -4.98 20.39
C VAL A 709 3.14 -5.63 19.01
N GLY A 710 3.97 -6.65 18.77
CA GLY A 710 4.01 -7.39 17.52
C GLY A 710 2.68 -8.06 17.14
N LEU A 711 1.82 -8.37 18.12
CA LEU A 711 0.50 -8.98 17.89
C LEU A 711 -0.41 -8.10 17.04
N LEU A 712 -0.21 -6.78 17.01
CA LEU A 712 -0.92 -5.87 16.10
C LEU A 712 -0.75 -6.28 14.63
N GLY A 713 0.38 -6.86 14.27
CA GLY A 713 0.70 -7.26 12.90
C GLY A 713 1.14 -6.11 11.98
N THR A 714 1.01 -4.85 12.39
CA THR A 714 1.49 -3.69 11.63
C THR A 714 2.97 -3.40 11.89
N PRO A 715 3.64 -2.64 11.01
CA PRO A 715 4.94 -2.06 11.30
C PRO A 715 4.88 -1.10 12.49
N VAL A 716 5.93 -1.11 13.33
CA VAL A 716 6.10 -0.17 14.45
C VAL A 716 7.58 0.19 14.49
N TYR A 717 7.89 1.49 14.42
CA TYR A 717 9.26 1.98 14.35
C TYR A 717 10.11 1.47 15.52
N GLY A 718 11.24 0.83 15.23
CA GLY A 718 12.18 0.38 16.25
C GLY A 718 11.73 -0.86 17.04
N LEU A 719 10.64 -1.52 16.65
CA LEU A 719 10.12 -2.69 17.35
C LEU A 719 11.09 -3.88 17.27
N LYS A 720 11.67 -4.25 18.41
CA LYS A 720 12.53 -5.43 18.58
C LYS A 720 11.69 -6.66 18.91
N GLY A 721 11.14 -7.29 17.88
CA GLY A 721 10.30 -8.48 18.01
C GLY A 721 10.33 -9.39 16.79
N TYR A 722 9.40 -10.33 16.77
CA TYR A 722 9.20 -11.25 15.67
C TYR A 722 8.33 -10.63 14.57
N ASP A 723 8.39 -11.18 13.37
CA ASP A 723 7.50 -10.77 12.28
C ASP A 723 6.02 -11.14 12.57
N PRO A 724 5.05 -10.60 11.81
CA PRO A 724 3.62 -10.78 12.11
C PRO A 724 3.12 -12.23 12.19
N ASP A 725 3.72 -13.16 11.42
CA ASP A 725 3.39 -14.60 11.47
C ASP A 725 4.08 -15.29 12.66
N GLY A 726 5.37 -15.02 12.85
CA GLY A 726 6.17 -15.58 13.93
C GLY A 726 5.60 -15.25 15.31
N VAL A 727 5.18 -14.01 15.55
CA VAL A 727 4.53 -13.61 16.80
C VAL A 727 3.27 -14.45 17.07
N LEU A 728 2.41 -14.65 16.07
CA LEU A 728 1.16 -15.39 16.23
C LEU A 728 1.42 -16.87 16.53
N ARG A 729 2.38 -17.49 15.83
CA ARG A 729 2.79 -18.89 16.07
C ARG A 729 3.42 -19.06 17.44
N ILE A 730 4.28 -18.13 17.88
CA ILE A 730 4.90 -18.14 19.20
C ILE A 730 3.82 -18.05 20.29
N ALA A 731 2.94 -17.05 20.21
CA ALA A 731 1.85 -16.88 21.18
C ALA A 731 0.92 -18.10 21.21
N ARG A 732 0.58 -18.67 20.04
CA ARG A 732 -0.19 -19.92 19.93
C ARG A 732 0.47 -21.06 20.70
N ASN A 733 1.74 -21.35 20.46
CA ASN A 733 2.42 -22.47 21.15
C ASN A 733 2.55 -22.21 22.65
N MET A 734 2.84 -20.98 23.07
CA MET A 734 2.85 -20.61 24.50
C MET A 734 1.51 -20.91 25.17
N LEU A 735 0.40 -20.53 24.53
CA LEU A 735 -0.95 -20.78 25.04
C LEU A 735 -1.34 -22.26 25.03
N LEU A 736 -1.06 -22.96 23.93
CA LEU A 736 -1.40 -24.38 23.80
C LEU A 736 -0.60 -25.24 24.77
N TYR A 737 0.69 -24.96 24.97
CA TYR A 737 1.48 -25.60 26.01
C TYR A 737 0.90 -25.29 27.40
N ALA A 738 0.56 -24.03 27.67
CA ALA A 738 0.05 -23.60 28.97
C ALA A 738 -1.33 -24.21 29.32
N GLU A 739 -2.15 -24.57 28.34
CA GLU A 739 -3.43 -25.24 28.57
C GLU A 739 -3.29 -26.76 28.83
N LEU A 740 -2.15 -27.37 28.49
CA LEU A 740 -1.95 -28.80 28.70
C LEU A 740 -2.10 -29.21 30.18
N PRO A 741 -2.61 -30.41 30.46
CA PRO A 741 -2.52 -31.03 31.78
C PRO A 741 -1.07 -31.07 32.29
N THR A 742 -0.88 -30.94 33.60
CA THR A 742 0.45 -30.97 34.23
C THR A 742 1.24 -32.23 33.89
N VAL A 743 0.57 -33.38 33.76
CA VAL A 743 1.19 -34.67 33.39
C VAL A 743 1.75 -34.63 31.97
N ASP A 744 1.02 -34.05 31.03
CA ASP A 744 1.48 -33.93 29.63
C ASP A 744 2.65 -32.95 29.53
N LYS A 745 2.58 -31.82 30.24
CA LYS A 745 3.70 -30.88 30.37
C LYS A 745 4.94 -31.58 30.92
N ALA A 746 4.76 -32.46 31.91
CA ALA A 746 5.85 -33.22 32.51
C ALA A 746 6.53 -34.18 31.52
N ARG A 747 5.72 -34.92 30.75
CA ARG A 747 6.22 -35.80 29.70
C ARG A 747 7.01 -35.03 28.63
N LEU A 748 6.52 -33.87 28.21
CA LEU A 748 7.19 -33.03 27.19
C LEU A 748 8.51 -32.43 27.69
N SER A 749 8.65 -32.22 29.00
CA SER A 749 9.86 -31.71 29.64
C SER A 749 10.83 -32.80 30.11
N GLY A 750 10.59 -34.07 29.74
CA GLY A 750 11.50 -35.20 30.04
C GLY A 750 11.36 -35.80 31.45
N GLY A 751 10.28 -35.50 32.18
CA GLY A 751 9.97 -36.15 33.45
C GLY A 751 9.58 -37.62 33.26
N LYS A 752 10.26 -38.54 33.96
CA LYS A 752 9.79 -39.92 34.13
C LYS A 752 8.71 -39.96 35.21
N GLU A 753 7.65 -40.75 34.95
CA GLU A 753 6.51 -41.02 35.84
C GLU A 753 6.93 -41.36 37.27
#